data_AF-A0A7Y5VX74-F1
#
_entry.id   AF-A0A7Y5VX74-F1
#
_cell.length_a   1.000
_cell.length_b   1.000
_cell.length_c   1.000
_cell.angle_alpha   90.00
_cell.angle_beta   90.00
_cell.angle_gamma   90.00
#
_symmetry.space_group_name_H-M   'P 1'
#
loop_
_entity.id
_entity.type
_entity.pdbx_description
1 polymer ?
#
loop_
_entity_poly.entity_id
_entity_poly.type
_entity_poly.pdbx_seq_one_letter_code
_entity_poly.pdbx_strand_id
1 'polypeptide(L)'
;MQHNIIIAGVGGQGILSIAKAISGAAVERGMHVKQAEVHGMSQRGGAVQSHLRVSDEPIHSDLIPAGRGSVLIAVEPLEALRYVHLLAPDGVVVASANAFANIGNYPPVEQVIDRITSTPRHVVVDAQRLARAAGSTRADNMVMLGAASLFLSLSREDLENAIGAMFAGKGDKVIESGRRALRLGRGAAKAYMSGLELGGSSRVVRHWVDSLSANDLIAWADGSGPAFDPGEIDDRLSGAEAHAVERLLAEVHESGRRQLFEHEVYQIVQFVGAISPPQHVFLGVDNLISEESLAAFPGEQVVLKIVSPDVVHKSDVKGVVFCPKRYETVRHEIDRLIATHRARGAHVEGVLVIEFVERGGQGLGEELFVGIRATREFGPVVAAGLGGVDTEYLARVMKPGVAVAKAVATETSAEEFFELFKQTAAYEMISGQARGHRRIVSDGELLRCFRAFFGLARRFCVDRGVTGPDMAELEVNPFAFRRQHMTPLDGRGRLATATLRPRPRPVDQIGAMLEPRSIAVLGVSNKGQNFGRIILNNIAAAGFDKSDLRVIKEGADQIDGVACVPNIAALPGETDLLVIAAAAGQLPDIVGECIASGRVRSAIVIPGGAGETQESRDIPRRIRESLTRAREQGKGTPVLLGPNCLGVQSRPGRYDTFFIPENKLDKRRGAGRGVALLSQSGAFIITRLSNLETLDPLLTVSLGNQVDLTVSDLLRSVGARDDIHTLGVYVEGFNDLDGLDMLQAVRAVTEAGRTVVFYKAGRTDQGRDAAAGHTASVAGDYDICEAGATSAGALVADTFAEFEQLLELSAALHNKRVRGTRLGAISNAGFETVGMADRIRGPKYEVSLPTLPEATHAQISGVMEKNRLAGLVNVRNPLDLTPMAGEPAYEGAARAMLECDEIDAILLSAVPLTPALTTTPDELTGHESLADVLARLAATCDKPIAAVVDSGPAYLPFVRRLRDCGIPVFRAADQAMRSLGRFLAHRARPERSEVEIRARAALTLEPQSPKRTPTSMPDRAGATA
;
A
#
# COMPACT_ATOMS: atom_id res chain seq x y z
N MET A 1 9.78 -37.75 42.56
CA MET A 1 9.72 -36.83 41.41
C MET A 1 11.00 -36.01 41.33
N GLN A 2 11.80 -36.23 40.28
CA GLN A 2 13.08 -35.56 40.06
C GLN A 2 13.02 -34.74 38.76
N HIS A 3 13.37 -33.45 38.85
CA HIS A 3 13.52 -32.53 37.71
C HIS A 3 14.98 -32.12 37.54
N ASN A 4 15.51 -32.35 36.35
CA ASN A 4 16.86 -31.96 35.97
C ASN A 4 16.74 -30.80 34.97
N ILE A 5 16.98 -29.59 35.44
CA ILE A 5 16.76 -28.34 34.70
C ILE A 5 18.13 -27.78 34.29
N ILE A 6 18.30 -27.51 33.01
CA ILE A 6 19.49 -26.84 32.48
C ILE A 6 19.08 -25.42 32.14
N ILE A 7 19.81 -24.42 32.61
CA ILE A 7 19.56 -23.01 32.29
C ILE A 7 20.78 -22.46 31.56
N ALA A 8 20.61 -21.93 30.35
CA ALA A 8 21.69 -21.54 29.46
C ALA A 8 21.47 -20.16 28.85
N GLY A 9 22.55 -19.45 28.54
CA GLY A 9 22.52 -18.15 27.88
C GLY A 9 23.87 -17.44 27.94
N VAL A 10 23.86 -16.13 27.73
CA VAL A 10 25.05 -15.28 27.75
C VAL A 10 25.11 -14.48 29.06
N GLY A 11 26.34 -14.23 29.53
CA GLY A 11 26.59 -13.47 30.76
C GLY A 11 25.88 -12.12 30.77
N GLY A 12 25.02 -11.90 31.77
CA GLY A 12 24.20 -10.69 31.93
C GLY A 12 22.69 -10.89 31.73
N GLN A 13 22.23 -12.05 31.24
CA GLN A 13 20.82 -12.31 30.91
C GLN A 13 19.98 -12.93 32.04
N GLY A 14 20.47 -12.90 33.29
CA GLY A 14 19.66 -13.28 34.44
C GLY A 14 19.43 -14.78 34.68
N ILE A 15 20.29 -15.66 34.15
CA ILE A 15 20.31 -17.12 34.38
C ILE A 15 20.23 -17.47 35.87
N LEU A 16 21.07 -16.83 36.69
CA LEU A 16 21.12 -17.06 38.13
C LEU A 16 19.82 -16.66 38.85
N SER A 17 19.14 -15.64 38.35
CA SER A 17 17.85 -15.21 38.90
C SER A 17 16.75 -16.24 38.62
N ILE A 18 16.77 -16.88 37.44
CA ILE A 18 15.85 -17.99 37.11
C ILE A 18 16.12 -19.16 38.06
N ALA A 19 17.38 -19.58 38.19
CA ALA A 19 17.78 -20.65 39.09
C ALA A 19 17.35 -20.37 40.52
N LYS A 20 17.60 -19.15 41.02
CA LYS A 20 17.24 -18.72 42.37
C LYS A 20 15.73 -18.73 42.61
N ALA A 21 14.92 -18.28 41.66
CA ALA A 21 13.46 -18.29 41.79
C ALA A 21 12.90 -19.71 41.87
N ILE A 22 13.39 -20.63 41.01
CA ILE A 22 12.99 -22.04 41.04
C ILE A 22 13.44 -22.70 42.36
N SER A 23 14.69 -22.49 42.77
CA SER A 23 15.23 -23.01 44.03
C SER A 23 14.44 -22.51 45.24
N GLY A 24 14.10 -21.22 45.28
CA GLY A 24 13.29 -20.64 46.36
C GLY A 24 11.91 -21.27 46.48
N ALA A 25 11.18 -21.36 45.36
CA ALA A 25 9.86 -21.99 45.32
C ALA A 25 9.91 -23.48 45.68
N ALA A 26 10.95 -24.21 45.26
CA ALA A 26 11.13 -25.61 45.58
C ALA A 26 11.44 -25.84 47.08
N VAL A 27 12.30 -25.01 47.68
CA VAL A 27 12.64 -25.09 49.11
C VAL A 27 11.42 -24.77 49.98
N GLU A 28 10.59 -23.79 49.61
CA GLU A 28 9.34 -23.49 50.32
C GLU A 28 8.36 -24.68 50.32
N ARG A 29 8.41 -25.54 49.29
CA ARG A 29 7.66 -26.79 49.22
C ARG A 29 8.34 -27.99 49.91
N GLY A 30 9.46 -27.78 50.58
CA GLY A 30 10.21 -28.83 51.26
C GLY A 30 10.97 -29.78 50.33
N MET A 31 11.24 -29.37 49.08
CA MET A 31 11.99 -30.18 48.11
C MET A 31 13.51 -30.02 48.31
N HIS A 32 14.27 -31.06 47.94
CA HIS A 32 15.72 -31.02 47.87
C HIS A 32 16.19 -30.34 46.58
N VAL A 33 17.15 -29.42 46.69
CA VAL A 33 17.70 -28.66 45.56
C VAL A 33 19.24 -28.76 45.54
N LYS A 34 19.81 -28.98 44.35
CA LYS A 34 21.26 -28.87 44.08
C LYS A 34 21.48 -28.03 42.83
N GLN A 35 22.50 -27.17 42.86
CA GLN A 35 22.83 -26.24 41.79
C GLN A 35 24.34 -26.24 41.53
N ALA A 36 24.74 -26.34 40.26
CA ALA A 36 26.13 -26.19 39.80
C ALA A 36 26.18 -25.18 38.64
N GLU A 37 27.19 -24.31 38.63
CA GLU A 37 27.29 -23.19 37.68
C GLU A 37 28.64 -23.19 36.97
N VAL A 38 28.64 -22.87 35.68
CA VAL A 38 29.85 -22.68 34.89
C VAL A 38 29.82 -21.30 34.24
N HIS A 39 30.85 -20.51 34.53
CA HIS A 39 31.03 -19.17 33.98
C HIS A 39 32.11 -19.21 32.88
N GLY A 40 31.83 -18.63 31.71
CA GLY A 40 32.86 -18.40 30.69
C GLY A 40 33.90 -17.36 31.13
N MET A 41 35.11 -17.42 30.55
CA MET A 41 36.27 -16.59 30.95
C MET A 41 36.05 -15.07 30.90
N SER A 42 35.00 -14.59 30.23
CA SER A 42 34.76 -13.14 30.00
C SER A 42 33.71 -12.50 30.92
N GLN A 43 32.93 -13.27 31.69
CA GLN A 43 31.80 -12.88 32.58
C GLN A 43 30.67 -11.99 32.00
N ARG A 44 30.93 -11.12 31.01
CA ARG A 44 29.95 -10.38 30.19
C ARG A 44 30.15 -10.76 28.73
N GLY A 45 29.08 -11.21 28.08
CA GLY A 45 29.14 -11.63 26.67
C GLY A 45 29.68 -13.04 26.41
N GLY A 46 30.13 -13.78 27.44
CA GLY A 46 30.51 -15.19 27.32
C GLY A 46 29.36 -16.15 27.63
N ALA A 47 29.45 -17.40 27.16
CA ALA A 47 28.50 -18.45 27.47
C ALA A 47 28.45 -18.75 28.97
N VAL A 48 27.24 -18.93 29.51
CA VAL A 48 26.95 -19.23 30.90
C VAL A 48 25.92 -20.35 30.97
N GLN A 49 26.13 -21.30 31.87
CA GLN A 49 25.17 -22.38 32.13
C GLN A 49 25.02 -22.67 33.63
N SER A 50 23.84 -23.13 34.02
CA SER A 50 23.51 -23.61 35.36
C SER A 50 22.76 -24.94 35.28
N HIS A 51 23.27 -25.94 36.00
CA HIS A 51 22.59 -27.20 36.26
C HIS A 51 21.81 -27.07 37.56
N LEU A 52 20.50 -27.28 37.49
CA LEU A 52 19.60 -27.20 38.63
C LEU A 52 18.81 -28.51 38.77
N ARG A 53 18.94 -29.18 39.90
CA ARG A 53 18.23 -30.43 40.19
C ARG A 53 17.29 -30.22 41.37
N VAL A 54 16.02 -30.59 41.17
CA VAL A 54 14.97 -30.47 42.17
C VAL A 54 14.34 -31.85 42.37
N SER A 55 14.23 -32.33 43.61
CA SER A 55 13.68 -33.65 43.90
C SER A 55 12.99 -33.69 45.26
N ASP A 56 12.01 -34.57 45.41
CA ASP A 56 11.41 -34.98 46.69
C ASP A 56 12.32 -35.92 47.52
N GLU A 57 13.38 -36.45 46.93
CA GLU A 57 14.40 -37.30 47.55
C GLU A 57 15.78 -36.60 47.62
N PRO A 58 16.68 -37.02 48.53
CA PRO A 58 18.03 -36.45 48.62
C PRO A 58 18.82 -36.54 47.29
N ILE A 59 19.44 -35.42 46.90
CA ILE A 59 20.23 -35.33 45.66
C ILE A 59 21.73 -35.44 45.98
N HIS A 60 22.38 -36.47 45.43
CA HIS A 60 23.80 -36.78 45.71
C HIS A 60 24.82 -36.15 44.74
N SER A 61 24.38 -35.66 43.57
CA SER A 61 25.24 -35.01 42.57
C SER A 61 24.55 -33.76 42.03
N ASP A 62 25.31 -32.69 41.82
CA ASP A 62 24.85 -31.40 41.31
C ASP A 62 24.84 -31.33 39.77
N LEU A 63 25.74 -32.06 39.08
CA LEU A 63 25.75 -32.14 37.62
C LEU A 63 24.64 -33.04 37.05
N ILE A 64 24.11 -32.65 35.89
CA ILE A 64 23.11 -33.41 35.13
C ILE A 64 23.85 -34.23 34.06
N PRO A 65 23.71 -35.57 34.04
CA PRO A 65 24.30 -36.41 32.99
C PRO A 65 23.70 -36.13 31.61
N ALA A 66 24.47 -36.40 30.55
CA ALA A 66 23.97 -36.32 29.18
C ALA A 66 22.73 -37.22 28.99
N GLY A 67 21.72 -36.72 28.26
CA GLY A 67 20.46 -37.44 28.04
C GLY A 67 19.55 -37.56 29.27
N ARG A 68 19.77 -36.78 30.34
CA ARG A 68 18.96 -36.85 31.58
C ARG A 68 18.27 -35.54 31.97
N GLY A 69 18.42 -34.46 31.19
CA GLY A 69 17.73 -33.19 31.42
C GLY A 69 16.23 -33.29 31.09
N SER A 70 15.35 -32.86 32.00
CA SER A 70 13.90 -32.79 31.78
C SER A 70 13.48 -31.48 31.10
N VAL A 71 14.13 -30.36 31.45
CA VAL A 71 13.83 -29.03 30.90
C VAL A 71 15.15 -28.30 30.58
N LEU A 72 15.26 -27.75 29.38
CA LEU A 72 16.32 -26.80 29.00
C LEU A 72 15.70 -25.40 28.84
N ILE A 73 16.07 -24.47 29.72
CA ILE A 73 15.66 -23.06 29.65
C ILE A 73 16.81 -22.26 29.05
N ALA A 74 16.65 -21.81 27.81
CA ALA A 74 17.67 -21.03 27.11
C ALA A 74 17.21 -19.58 26.94
N VAL A 75 17.88 -18.62 27.58
CA VAL A 75 17.57 -17.19 27.43
C VAL A 75 18.20 -16.56 26.17
N GLU A 76 18.98 -17.36 25.43
CA GLU A 76 19.58 -17.06 24.14
C GLU A 76 19.48 -18.32 23.26
N PRO A 77 19.01 -18.23 22.00
CA PRO A 77 18.67 -19.41 21.19
C PRO A 77 19.88 -20.25 20.76
N LEU A 78 21.04 -19.67 20.44
CA LEU A 78 22.22 -20.44 20.05
C LEU A 78 22.74 -21.30 21.21
N GLU A 79 22.68 -20.80 22.44
CA GLU A 79 23.01 -21.57 23.63
C GLU A 79 22.06 -22.76 23.85
N ALA A 80 20.81 -22.69 23.39
CA ALA A 80 19.91 -23.85 23.42
C ALA A 80 20.50 -25.03 22.62
N LEU A 81 20.99 -24.76 21.40
CA LEU A 81 21.60 -25.79 20.54
C LEU A 81 22.89 -26.34 21.13
N ARG A 82 23.64 -25.52 21.88
CA ARG A 82 24.89 -25.92 22.54
C ARG A 82 24.66 -27.00 23.60
N TYR A 83 23.53 -26.97 24.30
CA TYR A 83 23.24 -27.88 25.42
C TYR A 83 22.09 -28.87 25.17
N VAL A 84 21.46 -28.87 23.99
CA VAL A 84 20.35 -29.80 23.67
C VAL A 84 20.75 -31.27 23.83
N HIS A 85 22.04 -31.62 23.65
CA HIS A 85 22.57 -32.97 23.84
C HIS A 85 22.47 -33.49 25.30
N LEU A 86 22.23 -32.62 26.28
CA LEU A 86 22.02 -33.00 27.68
C LEU A 86 20.56 -33.37 27.99
N LEU A 87 19.63 -33.02 27.09
CA LEU A 87 18.20 -33.24 27.26
C LEU A 87 17.84 -34.72 27.05
N ALA A 88 16.92 -35.24 27.87
CA ALA A 88 16.35 -36.57 27.68
C ALA A 88 15.50 -36.62 26.40
N PRO A 89 15.25 -37.82 25.82
CA PRO A 89 14.44 -37.95 24.60
C PRO A 89 13.04 -37.34 24.68
N ASP A 90 12.44 -37.31 25.88
CA ASP A 90 11.13 -36.73 26.19
C ASP A 90 11.22 -35.36 26.86
N GLY A 91 12.42 -34.79 27.02
CA GLY A 91 12.63 -33.49 27.61
C GLY A 91 12.14 -32.35 26.73
N VAL A 92 11.97 -31.16 27.32
CA VAL A 92 11.44 -29.98 26.64
C VAL A 92 12.48 -28.85 26.56
N VAL A 93 12.53 -28.18 25.40
CA VAL A 93 13.32 -26.97 25.23
C VAL A 93 12.41 -25.74 25.35
N VAL A 94 12.74 -24.84 26.26
CA VAL A 94 12.08 -23.54 26.42
C VAL A 94 13.11 -22.47 26.09
N ALA A 95 13.02 -21.89 24.90
CA ALA A 95 14.01 -20.96 24.37
C ALA A 95 13.44 -19.56 24.15
N SER A 96 14.27 -18.56 24.40
CA SER A 96 14.02 -17.19 23.94
C SER A 96 14.23 -17.13 22.43
N ALA A 97 13.35 -16.42 21.73
CA ALA A 97 13.52 -16.11 20.32
C ALA A 97 14.55 -14.97 20.11
N ASN A 98 14.88 -14.20 21.16
CA ASN A 98 15.74 -13.03 21.05
C ASN A 98 17.22 -13.42 21.01
N ALA A 99 17.84 -13.29 19.84
CA ALA A 99 19.28 -13.49 19.66
C ALA A 99 20.11 -12.37 20.31
N PHE A 100 21.24 -12.75 20.92
CA PHE A 100 22.29 -11.82 21.34
C PHE A 100 23.47 -11.95 20.38
N ALA A 101 23.36 -11.34 19.20
CA ALA A 101 24.35 -11.43 18.13
C ALA A 101 25.63 -10.63 18.47
N ASN A 102 26.50 -11.22 19.30
CA ASN A 102 27.77 -10.63 19.73
C ASN A 102 29.00 -11.29 19.10
N ILE A 103 28.80 -12.11 18.07
CA ILE A 103 29.84 -12.77 17.26
C ILE A 103 29.62 -12.44 15.78
N GLY A 104 30.70 -12.29 15.02
CA GLY A 104 30.65 -11.84 13.62
C GLY A 104 29.97 -12.82 12.64
N ASN A 105 29.80 -14.09 13.02
CA ASN A 105 29.20 -15.16 12.22
C ASN A 105 27.93 -15.74 12.85
N TYR A 106 27.17 -14.92 13.58
CA TYR A 106 25.91 -15.37 14.17
C TYR A 106 24.94 -15.86 13.06
N PRO A 107 24.42 -17.10 13.10
CA PRO A 107 23.55 -17.62 12.05
C PRO A 107 22.20 -16.86 11.98
N PRO A 108 21.49 -16.87 10.85
CA PRO A 108 20.14 -16.30 10.77
C PRO A 108 19.25 -16.84 11.89
N VAL A 109 18.57 -15.95 12.63
CA VAL A 109 17.92 -16.31 13.89
C VAL A 109 16.86 -17.39 13.69
N GLU A 110 16.10 -17.31 12.60
CA GLU A 110 15.10 -18.32 12.25
C GLU A 110 15.72 -19.69 11.95
N GLN A 111 16.91 -19.77 11.36
CA GLN A 111 17.58 -21.07 11.17
C GLN A 111 17.98 -21.72 12.49
N VAL A 112 18.43 -20.91 13.46
CA VAL A 112 18.73 -21.38 14.81
C VAL A 112 17.44 -21.89 15.46
N ILE A 113 16.34 -21.14 15.35
CA ILE A 113 15.04 -21.52 15.91
C ILE A 113 14.45 -22.75 15.22
N ASP A 114 14.54 -22.87 13.90
CA ASP A 114 14.13 -24.06 13.15
C ASP A 114 14.87 -25.30 13.64
N ARG A 115 16.17 -25.16 13.93
CA ARG A 115 16.95 -26.24 14.53
C ARG A 115 16.51 -26.57 15.96
N ILE A 116 16.19 -25.57 16.78
CA ILE A 116 15.62 -25.81 18.13
C ILE A 116 14.29 -26.56 18.02
N THR A 117 13.43 -26.11 17.12
CA THR A 117 12.04 -26.61 16.95
C THR A 117 11.95 -27.95 16.23
N SER A 118 13.07 -28.43 15.68
CA SER A 118 13.22 -29.84 15.29
C SER A 118 13.16 -30.81 16.49
N THR A 119 13.31 -30.29 17.73
CA THR A 119 13.06 -31.06 18.95
C THR A 119 11.55 -31.27 19.13
N PRO A 120 11.04 -32.49 19.37
CA PRO A 120 9.60 -32.77 19.40
C PRO A 120 8.81 -31.94 20.43
N ARG A 121 9.41 -31.60 21.57
CA ARG A 121 8.79 -30.80 22.63
C ARG A 121 9.56 -29.50 22.80
N HIS A 122 8.96 -28.40 22.37
CA HIS A 122 9.60 -27.09 22.47
C HIS A 122 8.58 -25.97 22.72
N VAL A 123 9.07 -24.89 23.31
CA VAL A 123 8.40 -23.59 23.45
C VAL A 123 9.40 -22.51 23.11
N VAL A 124 9.03 -21.62 22.20
CA VAL A 124 9.87 -20.48 21.82
C VAL A 124 9.08 -19.19 21.97
N VAL A 125 9.59 -18.23 22.74
CA VAL A 125 8.89 -16.97 23.05
C VAL A 125 9.79 -15.75 22.86
N ASP A 126 9.21 -14.62 22.42
CA ASP A 126 9.91 -13.31 22.41
C ASP A 126 9.94 -12.73 23.84
N ALA A 127 10.95 -13.13 24.60
CA ALA A 127 11.10 -12.77 26.01
C ALA A 127 11.21 -11.25 26.23
N GLN A 128 11.94 -10.54 25.37
CA GLN A 128 12.19 -9.11 25.54
C GLN A 128 10.96 -8.25 25.25
N ARG A 129 10.22 -8.57 24.19
CA ARG A 129 8.93 -7.94 23.90
C ARG A 129 7.97 -8.09 25.07
N LEU A 130 7.84 -9.30 25.61
CA LEU A 130 6.95 -9.58 26.73
C LEU A 130 7.40 -8.87 28.02
N ALA A 131 8.71 -8.74 28.23
CA ALA A 131 9.26 -7.96 29.34
C ALA A 131 8.90 -6.46 29.22
N ARG A 132 9.02 -5.89 28.00
CA ARG A 132 8.56 -4.52 27.71
C ARG A 132 7.06 -4.35 27.99
N ALA A 133 6.22 -5.30 27.56
CA ALA A 133 4.79 -5.30 27.86
C ALA A 133 4.47 -5.42 29.36
N ALA A 134 5.36 -6.06 30.15
CA ALA A 134 5.28 -6.11 31.60
C ALA A 134 5.71 -4.81 32.31
N GLY A 135 6.23 -3.83 31.57
CA GLY A 135 6.71 -2.56 32.09
C GLY A 135 8.17 -2.55 32.54
N SER A 136 8.97 -3.56 32.18
CA SER A 136 10.41 -3.61 32.51
C SER A 136 11.22 -4.29 31.41
N THR A 137 12.17 -3.57 30.81
CA THR A 137 13.12 -4.13 29.82
C THR A 137 14.11 -5.13 30.41
N ARG A 138 14.17 -5.28 31.73
CA ARG A 138 15.11 -6.16 32.45
C ARG A 138 14.47 -7.42 33.04
N ALA A 139 13.25 -7.74 32.62
CA ALA A 139 12.46 -8.86 33.16
C ALA A 139 12.29 -10.02 32.16
N ASP A 140 13.12 -10.07 31.11
CA ASP A 140 13.16 -11.14 30.09
C ASP A 140 13.35 -12.53 30.73
N ASN A 141 14.22 -12.62 31.73
CA ASN A 141 14.44 -13.83 32.50
C ASN A 141 13.19 -14.31 33.26
N MET A 142 12.34 -13.40 33.75
CA MET A 142 11.08 -13.75 34.41
C MET A 142 10.03 -14.21 33.40
N VAL A 143 10.03 -13.66 32.19
CA VAL A 143 9.22 -14.18 31.07
C VAL A 143 9.63 -15.62 30.75
N MET A 144 10.93 -15.87 30.63
CA MET A 144 11.46 -17.22 30.36
C MET A 144 11.11 -18.21 31.46
N LEU A 145 11.18 -17.81 32.74
CA LEU A 145 10.69 -18.60 33.87
C LEU A 145 9.19 -18.88 33.76
N GLY A 146 8.39 -17.89 33.38
CA GLY A 146 6.97 -18.04 33.13
C GLY A 146 6.65 -19.05 32.02
N ALA A 147 7.35 -18.99 30.90
CA ALA A 147 7.21 -19.96 29.83
C ALA A 147 7.58 -21.38 30.30
N ALA A 148 8.67 -21.51 31.06
CA ALA A 148 9.12 -22.80 31.60
C ALA A 148 8.18 -23.37 32.67
N SER A 149 7.41 -22.52 33.37
CA SER A 149 6.52 -22.93 34.46
C SER A 149 5.43 -23.93 34.08
N LEU A 150 5.18 -24.17 32.78
CA LEU A 150 4.28 -25.22 32.30
C LEU A 150 4.86 -26.63 32.46
N PHE A 151 6.19 -26.73 32.57
CA PHE A 151 6.93 -27.99 32.60
C PHE A 151 7.62 -28.25 33.94
N LEU A 152 7.52 -27.29 34.87
CA LEU A 152 8.04 -27.41 36.23
C LEU A 152 6.95 -27.97 37.15
N SER A 153 7.33 -28.81 38.12
CA SER A 153 6.41 -29.26 39.19
C SER A 153 6.23 -28.23 40.31
N LEU A 154 6.12 -26.96 39.92
CA LEU A 154 5.88 -25.82 40.79
C LEU A 154 4.67 -25.06 40.24
N SER A 155 3.76 -24.63 41.12
CA SER A 155 2.61 -23.84 40.71
C SER A 155 3.02 -22.41 40.35
N ARG A 156 2.17 -21.72 39.56
CA ARG A 156 2.34 -20.30 39.27
C ARG A 156 2.50 -19.47 40.55
N GLU A 157 1.70 -19.78 41.56
CA GLU A 157 1.68 -19.04 42.83
C GLU A 157 3.00 -19.19 43.59
N ASP A 158 3.59 -20.38 43.64
CA ASP A 158 4.90 -20.57 44.30
C ASP A 158 5.98 -19.72 43.63
N LEU A 159 5.98 -19.67 42.29
CA LEU A 159 6.95 -18.88 41.53
C LEU A 159 6.71 -17.37 41.69
N GLU A 160 5.46 -16.90 41.73
CA GLU A 160 5.12 -15.50 41.99
C GLU A 160 5.50 -15.04 43.41
N ASN A 161 5.38 -15.95 44.39
CA ASN A 161 5.83 -15.74 45.76
C ASN A 161 7.35 -15.67 45.85
N ALA A 162 8.06 -16.61 45.21
CA ALA A 162 9.53 -16.61 45.15
C ALA A 162 10.09 -15.36 44.46
N ILE A 163 9.44 -14.87 43.39
CA ILE A 163 9.80 -13.59 42.74
C ILE A 163 9.61 -12.42 43.72
N GLY A 164 8.50 -12.40 44.46
CA GLY A 164 8.23 -11.38 45.48
C GLY A 164 9.30 -11.36 46.57
N ALA A 165 9.65 -12.52 47.12
CA ALA A 165 10.71 -12.65 48.12
C ALA A 165 12.08 -12.24 47.56
N MET A 166 12.42 -12.64 46.32
CA MET A 166 13.70 -12.32 45.68
C MET A 166 13.88 -10.82 45.44
N PHE A 167 12.80 -10.08 45.18
CA PHE A 167 12.83 -8.64 44.88
C PHE A 167 12.27 -7.74 46.00
N ALA A 168 12.04 -8.27 47.20
CA ALA A 168 11.49 -7.52 48.34
C ALA A 168 12.25 -6.20 48.62
N GLY A 169 13.58 -6.20 48.47
CA GLY A 169 14.42 -5.02 48.66
C GLY A 169 14.49 -4.03 47.48
N LYS A 170 13.79 -4.29 46.37
CA LYS A 170 13.84 -3.47 45.13
C LYS A 170 12.56 -2.66 44.87
N GLY A 171 11.57 -2.75 45.76
CA GLY A 171 10.31 -1.99 45.72
C GLY A 171 9.18 -2.65 44.93
N ASP A 172 7.94 -2.32 45.28
CA ASP A 172 6.70 -2.97 44.80
C ASP A 172 6.55 -2.96 43.28
N LYS A 173 7.00 -1.88 42.62
CA LYS A 173 6.92 -1.75 41.16
C LYS A 173 7.76 -2.83 40.45
N VAL A 174 8.93 -3.18 40.99
CA VAL A 174 9.80 -4.22 40.41
C VAL A 174 9.21 -5.60 40.62
N ILE A 175 8.61 -5.84 41.79
CA ILE A 175 7.92 -7.10 42.13
C ILE A 175 6.74 -7.31 41.17
N GLU A 176 5.90 -6.29 40.99
CA GLU A 176 4.72 -6.38 40.13
C GLU A 176 5.10 -6.57 38.66
N SER A 177 6.10 -5.83 38.16
CA SER A 177 6.63 -6.08 36.81
C SER A 177 7.19 -7.49 36.64
N GLY A 178 7.86 -8.04 37.66
CA GLY A 178 8.37 -9.42 37.63
C GLY A 178 7.26 -10.47 37.60
N ARG A 179 6.23 -10.32 38.43
CA ARG A 179 5.04 -11.21 38.44
C ARG A 179 4.27 -11.12 37.13
N ARG A 180 4.08 -9.91 36.61
CA ARG A 180 3.43 -9.68 35.31
C ARG A 180 4.23 -10.30 34.17
N ALA A 181 5.55 -10.18 34.17
CA ALA A 181 6.42 -10.82 33.18
C ALA A 181 6.28 -12.36 33.21
N LEU A 182 6.23 -12.97 34.40
CA LEU A 182 5.98 -14.40 34.56
C LEU A 182 4.63 -14.83 33.98
N ARG A 183 3.56 -14.07 34.24
CA ARG A 183 2.22 -14.37 33.69
C ARG A 183 2.19 -14.27 32.17
N LEU A 184 2.78 -13.22 31.60
CA LEU A 184 2.87 -13.04 30.16
C LEU A 184 3.66 -14.16 29.48
N GLY A 185 4.80 -14.58 30.06
CA GLY A 185 5.58 -15.70 29.56
C GLY A 185 4.81 -17.02 29.59
N ARG A 186 4.08 -17.30 30.68
CA ARG A 186 3.23 -18.49 30.80
C ARG A 186 2.10 -18.50 29.78
N GLY A 187 1.46 -17.35 29.57
CA GLY A 187 0.40 -17.17 28.59
C GLY A 187 0.87 -17.38 27.15
N ALA A 188 2.00 -16.74 26.79
CA ALA A 188 2.62 -16.91 25.49
C ALA A 188 2.99 -18.37 25.21
N ALA A 189 3.55 -19.08 26.20
CA ALA A 189 3.87 -20.49 26.06
C ALA A 189 2.63 -21.39 25.83
N LYS A 190 1.52 -21.13 26.53
CA LYS A 190 0.25 -21.85 26.32
C LYS A 190 -0.34 -21.60 24.94
N ALA A 191 -0.40 -20.33 24.53
CA ALA A 191 -0.85 -19.97 23.19
C ALA A 191 0.01 -20.68 22.14
N TYR A 192 1.33 -20.59 22.28
CA TYR A 192 2.29 -21.24 21.37
C TYR A 192 2.06 -22.74 21.24
N MET A 193 1.91 -23.47 22.35
CA MET A 193 1.62 -24.91 22.30
C MET A 193 0.28 -25.21 21.60
N SER A 194 -0.75 -24.43 21.90
CA SER A 194 -2.07 -24.61 21.26
C SER A 194 -2.02 -24.37 19.74
N GLY A 195 -1.27 -23.36 19.27
CA GLY A 195 -1.10 -23.12 17.83
C GLY A 195 -0.38 -24.27 17.12
N LEU A 196 0.63 -24.87 17.76
CA LEU A 196 1.32 -26.06 17.23
C LEU A 196 0.38 -27.28 17.16
N GLU A 197 -0.44 -27.51 18.19
CA GLU A 197 -1.44 -28.59 18.21
C GLU A 197 -2.49 -28.45 17.10
N LEU A 198 -2.81 -27.21 16.71
CA LEU A 198 -3.69 -26.89 15.59
C LEU A 198 -3.00 -26.95 14.21
N GLY A 199 -1.77 -27.47 14.14
CA GLY A 199 -1.04 -27.72 12.89
C GLY A 199 -0.22 -26.53 12.36
N GLY A 200 -0.10 -25.44 13.14
CA GLY A 200 0.77 -24.33 12.78
C GLY A 200 2.26 -24.69 12.88
N SER A 201 3.10 -24.13 12.00
CA SER A 201 4.55 -24.22 12.16
C SER A 201 5.03 -23.31 13.30
N SER A 202 6.17 -23.60 13.91
CA SER A 202 6.75 -22.77 14.98
C SER A 202 6.84 -21.29 14.59
N ARG A 203 7.25 -21.00 13.35
CA ARG A 203 7.36 -19.63 12.84
C ARG A 203 6.01 -18.92 12.80
N VAL A 204 5.01 -19.55 12.18
CA VAL A 204 3.66 -18.97 12.05
C VAL A 204 3.01 -18.79 13.41
N VAL A 205 3.16 -19.77 14.31
CA VAL A 205 2.59 -19.71 15.65
C VAL A 205 3.26 -18.64 16.50
N ARG A 206 4.60 -18.47 16.45
CA ARG A 206 5.26 -17.34 17.12
C ARG A 206 4.75 -16.01 16.60
N HIS A 207 4.60 -15.88 15.30
CA HIS A 207 4.09 -14.66 14.69
C HIS A 207 2.66 -14.33 15.17
N TRP A 208 1.79 -15.33 15.26
CA TRP A 208 0.46 -15.16 15.83
C TRP A 208 0.51 -14.81 17.33
N VAL A 209 1.32 -15.49 18.14
CA VAL A 209 1.52 -15.12 19.55
C VAL A 209 2.01 -13.67 19.67
N ASP A 210 2.79 -13.21 18.70
CA ASP A 210 3.23 -11.84 18.56
C ASP A 210 2.13 -10.84 18.12
N SER A 211 1.01 -11.26 17.56
CA SER A 211 -0.11 -10.34 17.31
C SER A 211 -0.97 -10.11 18.56
N LEU A 212 -0.90 -11.01 19.54
CA LEU A 212 -1.73 -10.97 20.76
C LEU A 212 -1.37 -9.79 21.69
N SER A 213 -2.41 -9.15 22.23
CA SER A 213 -2.23 -8.10 23.22
C SER A 213 -1.77 -8.66 24.57
N ALA A 214 -1.25 -7.78 25.44
CA ALA A 214 -0.87 -8.20 26.80
C ALA A 214 -2.07 -8.79 27.59
N ASN A 215 -3.30 -8.34 27.30
CA ASN A 215 -4.51 -8.87 27.95
C ASN A 215 -4.86 -10.25 27.42
N ASP A 216 -4.75 -10.49 26.11
CA ASP A 216 -4.99 -11.80 25.50
C ASP A 216 -4.01 -12.85 26.04
N LEU A 217 -2.73 -12.47 26.19
CA LEU A 217 -1.71 -13.34 26.76
C LEU A 217 -1.95 -13.63 28.25
N ILE A 218 -2.40 -12.64 29.02
CA ILE A 218 -2.80 -12.88 30.42
C ILE A 218 -3.98 -13.85 30.48
N ALA A 219 -5.00 -13.67 29.64
CA ALA A 219 -6.14 -14.58 29.56
C ALA A 219 -5.69 -16.02 29.19
N TRP A 220 -4.75 -16.16 28.25
CA TRP A 220 -4.13 -17.45 27.92
C TRP A 220 -3.43 -18.09 29.12
N ALA A 221 -2.77 -17.29 29.97
CA ALA A 221 -2.15 -17.80 31.19
C ALA A 221 -3.17 -18.47 32.12
N ASP A 222 -4.41 -17.94 32.15
CA ASP A 222 -5.54 -18.45 32.92
C ASP A 222 -6.35 -19.55 32.18
N GLY A 223 -6.09 -19.77 30.89
CA GLY A 223 -6.64 -20.90 30.11
C GLY A 223 -7.71 -20.55 29.08
N SER A 224 -7.91 -19.27 28.77
CA SER A 224 -8.85 -18.81 27.74
C SER A 224 -8.21 -17.75 26.86
N GLY A 225 -8.29 -17.86 25.53
CA GLY A 225 -7.73 -16.83 24.65
C GLY A 225 -8.26 -16.93 23.21
N PRO A 226 -7.93 -15.96 22.35
CA PRO A 226 -8.31 -15.99 20.93
C PRO A 226 -7.75 -17.24 20.25
N ALA A 227 -8.47 -17.76 19.25
CA ALA A 227 -8.07 -18.95 18.50
C ALA A 227 -6.99 -18.64 17.45
N PHE A 228 -6.13 -19.61 17.17
CA PHE A 228 -5.16 -19.55 16.08
C PHE A 228 -5.84 -19.88 14.75
N ASP A 229 -5.64 -19.04 13.73
CA ASP A 229 -6.05 -19.30 12.34
C ASP A 229 -4.82 -19.58 11.47
N PRO A 230 -4.64 -20.81 10.95
CA PRO A 230 -3.49 -21.17 10.12
C PRO A 230 -3.49 -20.51 8.72
N GLY A 231 -4.54 -19.78 8.34
CA GLY A 231 -4.65 -19.09 7.05
C GLY A 231 -3.93 -17.73 6.92
N GLU A 232 -3.31 -17.19 7.98
CA GLU A 232 -2.58 -15.91 7.91
C GLU A 232 -1.23 -16.06 7.18
N ILE A 233 -1.05 -15.31 6.07
CA ILE A 233 0.07 -15.45 5.12
C ILE A 233 1.39 -14.83 5.61
N ASP A 234 2.49 -15.52 5.29
CA ASP A 234 3.90 -15.40 5.72
C ASP A 234 4.69 -14.23 5.07
N ASP A 235 4.21 -12.99 5.22
CA ASP A 235 4.93 -11.77 4.79
C ASP A 235 5.36 -10.87 5.96
N ARG A 236 5.17 -11.31 7.20
CA ARG A 236 5.48 -10.52 8.40
C ARG A 236 6.74 -11.06 9.07
N LEU A 237 7.58 -10.16 9.56
CA LEU A 237 8.78 -10.54 10.33
C LEU A 237 8.38 -11.27 11.61
N SER A 238 9.15 -12.29 12.00
CA SER A 238 9.03 -12.87 13.34
C SER A 238 9.42 -11.84 14.41
N GLY A 239 8.96 -11.98 15.65
CA GLY A 239 9.38 -11.09 16.75
C GLY A 239 10.89 -11.03 16.92
N ALA A 240 11.58 -12.17 16.70
CA ALA A 240 13.03 -12.27 16.73
C ALA A 240 13.73 -11.45 15.63
N GLU A 241 13.28 -11.61 14.37
CA GLU A 241 13.79 -10.87 13.22
C GLU A 241 13.57 -9.36 13.42
N ALA A 242 12.34 -8.98 13.78
CA ALA A 242 11.99 -7.59 14.05
C ALA A 242 12.82 -7.00 15.21
N HIS A 243 13.04 -7.77 16.27
CA HIS A 243 13.83 -7.31 17.41
C HIS A 243 15.30 -7.07 17.04
N ALA A 244 15.92 -7.99 16.30
CA ALA A 244 17.30 -7.85 15.86
C ALA A 244 17.50 -6.59 14.99
N VAL A 245 16.58 -6.35 14.05
CA VAL A 245 16.59 -5.14 13.22
C VAL A 245 16.34 -3.90 14.07
N GLU A 246 15.32 -3.90 14.94
CA GLU A 246 14.98 -2.75 15.81
C GLU A 246 16.17 -2.31 16.67
N ARG A 247 16.92 -3.27 17.23
CA ARG A 247 18.14 -2.98 18.00
C ARG A 247 19.20 -2.29 17.16
N LEU A 248 19.50 -2.82 15.99
CA LEU A 248 20.50 -2.23 15.08
C LEU A 248 20.10 -0.80 14.69
N LEU A 249 18.83 -0.57 14.34
CA LEU A 249 18.34 0.77 14.01
C LEU A 249 18.45 1.72 15.21
N ALA A 250 18.14 1.25 16.42
CA ALA A 250 18.27 2.02 17.66
C ALA A 250 19.73 2.39 17.94
N GLU A 251 20.67 1.45 17.81
CA GLU A 251 22.11 1.68 17.99
C GLU A 251 22.64 2.75 17.01
N VAL A 252 22.22 2.70 15.74
CA VAL A 252 22.55 3.72 14.72
C VAL A 252 21.97 5.09 15.09
N HIS A 253 20.72 5.13 15.54
CA HIS A 253 20.04 6.37 15.89
C HIS A 253 20.62 7.02 17.15
N GLU A 254 20.90 6.23 18.19
CA GLU A 254 21.53 6.67 19.43
C GLU A 254 22.96 7.19 19.21
N SER A 255 23.66 6.68 18.19
CA SER A 255 24.96 7.22 17.75
C SER A 255 24.83 8.54 16.96
N GLY A 256 23.63 9.13 16.84
CA GLY A 256 23.36 10.35 16.09
C GLY A 256 23.39 10.21 14.57
N ARG A 257 23.54 8.99 14.04
CA ARG A 257 23.59 8.72 12.60
C ARG A 257 22.17 8.58 12.03
N ARG A 258 22.03 8.94 10.76
CA ARG A 258 20.83 8.70 9.96
C ARG A 258 21.06 7.79 8.76
N GLN A 259 22.30 7.40 8.49
CA GLN A 259 22.66 6.51 7.39
C GLN A 259 23.15 5.18 7.95
N LEU A 260 22.75 4.10 7.28
CA LEU A 260 23.26 2.75 7.53
C LEU A 260 24.51 2.54 6.68
N PHE A 261 25.55 1.97 7.29
CA PHE A 261 26.71 1.47 6.58
C PHE A 261 26.41 0.14 5.90
N GLU A 262 27.20 -0.21 4.89
CA GLU A 262 26.98 -1.41 4.07
C GLU A 262 26.94 -2.71 4.90
N HIS A 263 27.81 -2.86 5.90
CA HIS A 263 27.80 -4.03 6.79
C HIS A 263 26.56 -4.10 7.69
N GLU A 264 25.98 -2.95 8.06
CA GLU A 264 24.72 -2.88 8.81
C GLU A 264 23.54 -3.30 7.92
N VAL A 265 23.57 -2.94 6.64
CA VAL A 265 22.60 -3.43 5.64
C VAL A 265 22.72 -4.94 5.45
N TYR A 266 23.96 -5.48 5.38
CA TYR A 266 24.18 -6.93 5.32
C TYR A 266 23.61 -7.64 6.54
N GLN A 267 23.80 -7.08 7.75
CA GLN A 267 23.22 -7.61 8.97
C GLN A 267 21.69 -7.63 8.93
N ILE A 268 21.05 -6.54 8.48
CA ILE A 268 19.58 -6.48 8.34
C ILE A 268 19.09 -7.57 7.39
N VAL A 269 19.67 -7.70 6.20
CA VAL A 269 19.28 -8.70 5.18
C VAL A 269 19.51 -10.13 5.70
N GLN A 270 20.59 -10.35 6.46
CA GLN A 270 20.89 -11.64 7.08
C GLN A 270 19.91 -11.99 8.20
N PHE A 271 19.50 -11.03 9.03
CA PHE A 271 18.55 -11.27 10.13
C PHE A 271 17.21 -11.77 9.63
N VAL A 272 16.68 -11.17 8.56
CA VAL A 272 15.35 -11.49 8.01
C VAL A 272 15.37 -12.69 7.06
N GLY A 273 16.47 -13.46 7.05
CA GLY A 273 16.58 -14.73 6.33
C GLY A 273 16.47 -14.64 4.81
N ALA A 274 16.58 -13.42 4.25
CA ALA A 274 16.38 -13.20 2.83
C ALA A 274 17.43 -13.94 2.02
N ILE A 275 18.71 -13.69 2.33
CA ILE A 275 19.87 -14.01 1.50
C ILE A 275 21.12 -14.04 2.40
N SER A 276 22.09 -14.92 2.11
CA SER A 276 23.38 -14.93 2.83
C SER A 276 24.31 -13.84 2.28
N PRO A 277 24.73 -12.85 3.07
CA PRO A 277 25.73 -11.89 2.64
C PRO A 277 27.08 -12.59 2.41
N PRO A 278 27.96 -12.01 1.56
CA PRO A 278 29.32 -12.49 1.45
C PRO A 278 30.02 -12.42 2.82
N GLN A 279 31.00 -13.31 3.05
CA GLN A 279 31.81 -13.21 4.27
C GLN A 279 32.45 -11.82 4.32
N HIS A 280 32.33 -11.14 5.47
CA HIS A 280 32.81 -9.77 5.61
C HIS A 280 33.27 -9.46 7.02
N VAL A 281 34.18 -8.49 7.15
CA VAL A 281 34.66 -7.95 8.41
C VAL A 281 34.78 -6.43 8.28
N PHE A 282 34.09 -5.69 9.15
CA PHE A 282 34.28 -4.25 9.28
C PHE A 282 35.47 -3.96 10.20
N LEU A 283 36.41 -3.15 9.70
CA LEU A 283 37.58 -2.70 10.44
C LEU A 283 37.46 -1.20 10.64
N GLY A 284 37.21 -0.77 11.88
CA GLY A 284 37.35 0.63 12.27
C GLY A 284 38.77 1.13 12.00
N VAL A 285 38.95 2.45 11.85
CA VAL A 285 40.23 3.06 11.46
C VAL A 285 41.43 2.57 12.30
N ASP A 286 41.23 2.34 13.59
CA ASP A 286 42.31 1.95 14.52
C ASP A 286 42.50 0.44 14.64
N ASN A 287 41.73 -0.36 13.89
CA ASN A 287 41.74 -1.82 13.95
C ASN A 287 42.52 -2.44 12.79
N LEU A 288 43.21 -3.54 13.08
CA LEU A 288 43.92 -4.34 12.08
C LEU A 288 43.19 -5.67 11.84
N ILE A 289 43.20 -6.12 10.59
CA ILE A 289 42.80 -7.49 10.28
C ILE A 289 43.83 -8.47 10.85
N SER A 290 43.39 -9.60 11.41
CA SER A 290 44.30 -10.68 11.81
C SER A 290 44.57 -11.64 10.65
N GLU A 291 45.71 -12.33 10.65
CA GLU A 291 46.01 -13.38 9.66
C GLU A 291 44.96 -14.49 9.68
N GLU A 292 44.51 -14.90 10.87
CA GLU A 292 43.46 -15.90 11.04
C GLU A 292 42.13 -15.45 10.41
N SER A 293 41.71 -14.21 10.69
CA SER A 293 40.50 -13.63 10.11
C SER A 293 40.58 -13.52 8.59
N LEU A 294 41.74 -13.14 8.05
CA LEU A 294 41.96 -13.06 6.60
C LEU A 294 41.97 -14.45 5.95
N ALA A 295 42.61 -15.44 6.59
CA ALA A 295 42.68 -16.81 6.09
C ALA A 295 41.31 -17.47 5.99
N ALA A 296 40.36 -17.06 6.85
CA ALA A 296 38.99 -17.55 6.84
C ALA A 296 38.19 -17.15 5.59
N PHE A 297 38.60 -16.11 4.83
CA PHE A 297 37.90 -15.74 3.60
C PHE A 297 38.14 -16.76 2.47
N PRO A 298 37.12 -17.13 1.69
CA PRO A 298 37.27 -18.08 0.59
C PRO A 298 37.98 -17.46 -0.62
N GLY A 299 38.59 -18.31 -1.46
CA GLY A 299 39.28 -17.90 -2.69
C GLY A 299 40.64 -17.21 -2.47
N GLU A 300 41.21 -16.68 -3.55
CA GLU A 300 42.55 -16.06 -3.58
C GLU A 300 42.51 -14.52 -3.53
N GLN A 301 41.31 -13.93 -3.47
CA GLN A 301 41.10 -12.49 -3.50
C GLN A 301 40.09 -12.03 -2.46
N VAL A 302 40.25 -10.79 -2.00
CA VAL A 302 39.29 -10.07 -1.17
C VAL A 302 38.99 -8.70 -1.79
N VAL A 303 37.84 -8.14 -1.45
CA VAL A 303 37.44 -6.80 -1.85
C VAL A 303 37.51 -5.89 -0.64
N LEU A 304 38.17 -4.74 -0.79
CA LEU A 304 38.27 -3.70 0.22
C LEU A 304 37.38 -2.53 -0.19
N LYS A 305 36.50 -2.10 0.70
CA LYS A 305 35.62 -0.95 0.47
C LYS A 305 35.75 0.07 1.59
N ILE A 306 35.94 1.33 1.23
CA ILE A 306 35.93 2.43 2.20
C ILE A 306 34.54 2.57 2.83
N VAL A 307 34.48 2.76 4.15
CA VAL A 307 33.24 3.05 4.89
C VAL A 307 33.32 4.49 5.36
N SER A 308 32.42 5.33 4.83
CA SER A 308 32.38 6.76 5.11
C SER A 308 30.97 7.30 4.84
N PRO A 309 30.39 8.15 5.71
CA PRO A 309 29.14 8.83 5.43
C PRO A 309 29.24 9.83 4.26
N ASP A 310 30.45 10.27 3.91
CA ASP A 310 30.70 11.28 2.87
C ASP A 310 30.91 10.64 1.48
N VAL A 311 31.10 9.32 1.42
CA VAL A 311 31.42 8.60 0.17
C VAL A 311 30.28 7.67 -0.22
N VAL A 312 29.37 8.19 -1.06
CA VAL A 312 28.20 7.44 -1.55
C VAL A 312 28.56 6.56 -2.75
N HIS A 313 29.11 7.13 -3.83
CA HIS A 313 29.51 6.39 -5.03
C HIS A 313 30.97 5.91 -4.94
N LYS A 314 31.20 4.83 -4.17
CA LYS A 314 32.55 4.33 -3.83
C LYS A 314 33.40 4.02 -5.05
N SER A 315 32.83 3.41 -6.10
CA SER A 315 33.56 3.04 -7.31
C SER A 315 34.14 4.26 -8.03
N ASP A 316 33.36 5.35 -8.13
CA ASP A 316 33.74 6.56 -8.87
C ASP A 316 34.92 7.29 -8.23
N VAL A 317 35.03 7.22 -6.90
CA VAL A 317 36.13 7.85 -6.15
C VAL A 317 37.33 6.94 -5.92
N LYS A 318 37.33 5.72 -6.50
CA LYS A 318 38.32 4.65 -6.26
C LYS A 318 38.35 4.16 -4.80
N GLY A 319 37.18 4.12 -4.16
CA GLY A 319 36.95 3.60 -2.82
C GLY A 319 36.72 2.09 -2.74
N VAL A 320 36.82 1.37 -3.87
CA VAL A 320 36.73 -0.10 -3.95
C VAL A 320 38.02 -0.65 -4.55
N VAL A 321 38.64 -1.64 -3.89
CA VAL A 321 39.91 -2.25 -4.32
C VAL A 321 39.78 -3.77 -4.28
N PHE A 322 40.13 -4.42 -5.39
CA PHE A 322 40.27 -5.88 -5.47
C PHE A 322 41.73 -6.24 -5.14
N CYS A 323 41.93 -7.02 -4.07
CA CYS A 323 43.25 -7.30 -3.52
C CYS A 323 43.50 -8.82 -3.49
N PRO A 324 44.70 -9.30 -3.88
CA PRO A 324 45.12 -10.66 -3.57
C PRO A 324 45.05 -10.90 -2.05
N LYS A 325 44.62 -12.09 -1.63
CA LYS A 325 44.47 -12.48 -0.22
C LYS A 325 45.83 -12.76 0.43
N ARG A 326 46.69 -11.75 0.49
CA ARG A 326 48.00 -11.75 1.14
C ARG A 326 48.01 -10.71 2.24
N TYR A 327 48.35 -11.11 3.45
CA TYR A 327 48.25 -10.28 4.66
C TYR A 327 48.89 -8.89 4.50
N GLU A 328 50.15 -8.84 4.05
CA GLU A 328 50.87 -7.57 3.86
C GLU A 328 50.22 -6.67 2.80
N THR A 329 49.73 -7.25 1.70
CA THR A 329 49.08 -6.50 0.61
C THR A 329 47.75 -5.90 1.09
N VAL A 330 46.92 -6.71 1.76
CA VAL A 330 45.64 -6.26 2.30
C VAL A 330 45.84 -5.14 3.31
N ARG A 331 46.79 -5.28 4.23
CA ARG A 331 47.09 -4.24 5.23
C ARG A 331 47.54 -2.93 4.56
N HIS A 332 48.46 -3.02 3.59
CA HIS A 332 48.93 -1.84 2.87
C HIS A 332 47.79 -1.12 2.14
N GLU A 333 46.91 -1.86 1.47
CA GLU A 333 45.78 -1.29 0.74
C GLU A 333 44.73 -0.64 1.67
N ILE A 334 44.50 -1.20 2.85
CA ILE A 334 43.65 -0.59 3.90
C ILE A 334 44.24 0.77 4.31
N ASP A 335 45.52 0.82 4.69
CA ASP A 335 46.19 2.05 5.11
C ASP A 335 46.13 3.13 4.01
N ARG A 336 46.40 2.71 2.76
CA ARG A 336 46.36 3.56 1.57
C ARG A 336 44.97 4.13 1.33
N LEU A 337 43.92 3.31 1.41
CA LEU A 337 42.53 3.72 1.20
C LEU A 337 42.09 4.77 2.23
N ILE A 338 42.38 4.52 3.51
CA ILE A 338 42.06 5.44 4.61
C ILE A 338 42.78 6.78 4.42
N ALA A 339 44.10 6.74 4.20
CA ALA A 339 44.91 7.95 4.05
C ALA A 339 44.46 8.79 2.84
N THR A 340 44.18 8.14 1.70
CA THR A 340 43.77 8.82 0.46
C THR A 340 42.46 9.58 0.64
N HIS A 341 41.46 8.98 1.28
CA HIS A 341 40.14 9.61 1.43
C HIS A 341 40.13 10.68 2.51
N ARG A 342 40.87 10.48 3.62
CA ARG A 342 41.07 11.53 4.64
C ARG A 342 41.79 12.76 4.08
N ALA A 343 42.80 12.56 3.24
CA ALA A 343 43.51 13.66 2.58
C ALA A 343 42.60 14.48 1.64
N ARG A 344 41.50 13.89 1.14
CA ARG A 344 40.46 14.57 0.36
C ARG A 344 39.38 15.23 1.22
N GLY A 345 39.52 15.18 2.55
CA GLY A 345 38.58 15.77 3.51
C GLY A 345 37.39 14.90 3.90
N ALA A 346 37.35 13.63 3.48
CA ALA A 346 36.25 12.73 3.84
C ALA A 346 36.40 12.19 5.27
N HIS A 347 35.28 12.10 5.99
CA HIS A 347 35.20 11.41 7.28
C HIS A 347 35.20 9.90 7.06
N VAL A 348 36.31 9.23 7.38
CA VAL A 348 36.47 7.78 7.21
C VAL A 348 36.27 7.08 8.55
N GLU A 349 35.32 6.15 8.58
CA GLU A 349 34.98 5.31 9.74
C GLU A 349 35.81 4.00 9.74
N GLY A 350 36.22 3.54 8.56
CA GLY A 350 37.00 2.33 8.43
C GLY A 350 37.01 1.75 7.02
N VAL A 351 37.37 0.47 6.94
CA VAL A 351 37.36 -0.32 5.70
C VAL A 351 36.59 -1.61 5.94
N LEU A 352 35.72 -1.96 5.00
CA LEU A 352 35.01 -3.23 4.96
C LEU A 352 35.80 -4.20 4.07
N VAL A 353 36.25 -5.32 4.65
CA VAL A 353 36.91 -6.42 3.94
C VAL A 353 35.86 -7.48 3.62
N ILE A 354 35.73 -7.85 2.35
CA ILE A 354 34.62 -8.68 1.84
C ILE A 354 35.18 -9.82 0.99
N GLU A 355 34.54 -10.99 1.04
CA GLU A 355 34.71 -12.09 0.09
C GLU A 355 34.58 -11.58 -1.35
N PHE A 356 35.51 -12.00 -2.21
CA PHE A 356 35.35 -11.82 -3.64
C PHE A 356 34.34 -12.82 -4.21
N VAL A 357 33.19 -12.32 -4.66
CA VAL A 357 32.14 -13.15 -5.26
C VAL A 357 32.35 -13.27 -6.76
N GLU A 358 32.78 -14.46 -7.21
CA GLU A 358 32.93 -14.78 -8.63
C GLU A 358 31.58 -14.74 -9.36
N ARG A 359 31.54 -14.03 -10.49
CA ARG A 359 30.33 -13.86 -11.30
C ARG A 359 30.31 -14.85 -12.47
N GLY A 360 29.12 -15.36 -12.79
CA GLY A 360 28.92 -16.35 -13.86
C GLY A 360 29.00 -15.79 -15.29
N GLY A 361 29.00 -14.47 -15.47
CA GLY A 361 29.07 -13.76 -16.76
C GLY A 361 29.30 -12.25 -16.60
N GLN A 362 29.63 -11.58 -17.71
CA GLN A 362 29.64 -10.10 -17.81
C GLN A 362 28.61 -9.71 -18.89
N GLY A 363 27.43 -9.25 -18.46
CA GLY A 363 26.34 -8.89 -19.37
C GLY A 363 25.11 -8.34 -18.63
N LEU A 364 24.20 -7.71 -19.38
CA LEU A 364 22.90 -7.25 -18.88
C LEU A 364 22.10 -8.43 -18.32
N GLY A 365 21.43 -8.26 -17.18
CA GLY A 365 20.60 -9.32 -16.59
C GLY A 365 21.35 -10.35 -15.73
N GLU A 366 22.58 -10.04 -15.30
CA GLU A 366 23.36 -10.85 -14.34
C GLU A 366 23.29 -10.30 -12.90
N GLU A 367 22.60 -9.18 -12.71
CA GLU A 367 22.44 -8.49 -11.44
C GLU A 367 21.00 -8.00 -11.26
N LEU A 368 20.55 -7.98 -10.00
CA LEU A 368 19.22 -7.48 -9.61
C LEU A 368 19.38 -6.40 -8.55
N PHE A 369 18.52 -5.39 -8.54
CA PHE A 369 18.35 -4.55 -7.35
C PHE A 369 17.00 -4.82 -6.69
N VAL A 370 16.96 -4.70 -5.36
CA VAL A 370 15.71 -4.66 -4.59
C VAL A 370 15.83 -3.55 -3.55
N GLY A 371 14.78 -2.73 -3.42
CA GLY A 371 14.79 -1.59 -2.52
C GLY A 371 13.43 -1.30 -1.89
N ILE A 372 13.48 -0.64 -0.74
CA ILE A 372 12.36 -0.08 0.01
C ILE A 372 12.53 1.43 0.02
N ARG A 373 11.46 2.16 -0.27
CA ARG A 373 11.40 3.61 -0.10
C ARG A 373 10.09 4.00 0.57
N ALA A 374 10.18 4.65 1.73
CA ALA A 374 9.04 5.30 2.36
C ALA A 374 8.74 6.60 1.60
N THR A 375 7.57 6.64 0.97
CA THR A 375 7.04 7.82 0.27
C THR A 375 6.00 8.52 1.15
N ARG A 376 5.85 9.82 0.97
CA ARG A 376 4.91 10.63 1.74
C ARG A 376 3.46 10.29 1.41
N GLU A 377 3.17 10.05 0.13
CA GLU A 377 1.82 9.86 -0.40
C GLU A 377 1.32 8.42 -0.24
N PHE A 378 2.18 7.44 -0.45
CA PHE A 378 1.81 6.02 -0.52
C PHE A 378 2.37 5.18 0.65
N GLY A 379 3.18 5.79 1.53
CA GLY A 379 3.90 5.04 2.55
C GLY A 379 5.00 4.17 1.93
N PRO A 380 5.28 2.98 2.47
CA PRO A 380 6.39 2.17 2.02
C PRO A 380 6.15 1.52 0.66
N VAL A 381 7.10 1.69 -0.25
CA VAL A 381 7.09 1.11 -1.60
C VAL A 381 8.28 0.17 -1.75
N VAL A 382 8.03 -1.04 -2.25
CA VAL A 382 9.07 -1.99 -2.65
C VAL A 382 9.25 -1.91 -4.16
N ALA A 383 10.51 -1.92 -4.60
CA ALA A 383 10.88 -1.93 -6.01
C ALA A 383 11.93 -3.01 -6.31
N ALA A 384 11.84 -3.61 -7.49
CA ALA A 384 12.82 -4.59 -7.98
C ALA A 384 12.97 -4.52 -9.50
N GLY A 385 14.21 -4.70 -9.99
CA GLY A 385 14.54 -4.62 -11.42
C GLY A 385 15.99 -4.98 -11.71
N LEU A 386 16.44 -4.76 -12.95
CA LEU A 386 17.83 -4.98 -13.36
C LEU A 386 18.79 -4.15 -12.49
N GLY A 387 19.78 -4.80 -11.88
CA GLY A 387 20.78 -4.18 -11.00
C GLY A 387 22.09 -3.85 -11.71
N GLY A 388 23.01 -3.23 -10.97
CA GLY A 388 24.34 -2.86 -11.45
C GLY A 388 24.49 -1.40 -11.87
N VAL A 389 25.66 -1.05 -12.42
CA VAL A 389 25.98 0.35 -12.81
C VAL A 389 25.12 0.87 -13.96
N ASP A 390 24.57 -0.02 -14.80
CA ASP A 390 23.72 0.35 -15.93
C ASP A 390 22.25 0.57 -15.55
N THR A 391 21.86 0.27 -14.30
CA THR A 391 20.47 0.36 -13.81
C THR A 391 19.84 1.72 -14.08
N GLU A 392 20.55 2.80 -13.73
CA GLU A 392 20.05 4.17 -13.87
C GLU A 392 19.87 4.56 -15.34
N TYR A 393 20.78 4.09 -16.20
CA TYR A 393 20.68 4.29 -17.64
C TYR A 393 19.46 3.55 -18.22
N LEU A 394 19.29 2.27 -17.87
CA LEU A 394 18.18 1.43 -18.36
C LEU A 394 16.83 1.93 -17.88
N ALA A 395 16.72 2.32 -16.61
CA ALA A 395 15.50 2.91 -16.04
C ALA A 395 15.10 4.20 -16.77
N ARG A 396 16.07 4.99 -17.28
CA ARG A 396 15.82 6.21 -18.03
C ARG A 396 15.38 5.98 -19.47
N VAL A 397 15.92 4.97 -20.15
CA VAL A 397 15.64 4.72 -21.59
C VAL A 397 14.48 3.75 -21.83
N MET A 398 14.14 2.91 -20.85
CA MET A 398 13.02 1.98 -20.95
C MET A 398 11.70 2.64 -20.55
N LYS A 399 10.59 2.10 -21.06
CA LYS A 399 9.25 2.55 -20.64
C LYS A 399 9.04 2.25 -19.15
N PRO A 400 8.36 3.14 -18.40
CA PRO A 400 7.93 2.84 -17.03
C PRO A 400 7.22 1.50 -16.92
N GLY A 401 7.50 0.75 -15.85
CA GLY A 401 6.93 -0.58 -15.59
C GLY A 401 7.57 -1.75 -16.36
N VAL A 402 8.41 -1.49 -17.37
CA VAL A 402 9.10 -2.57 -18.13
C VAL A 402 10.42 -2.99 -17.47
N ALA A 403 11.15 -2.01 -16.91
CA ALA A 403 12.47 -2.24 -16.30
C ALA A 403 12.40 -2.56 -14.80
N VAL A 404 11.38 -2.04 -14.11
CA VAL A 404 11.27 -2.07 -12.65
C VAL A 404 9.82 -2.31 -12.24
N ALA A 405 9.60 -3.34 -11.43
CA ALA A 405 8.34 -3.52 -10.72
C ALA A 405 8.34 -2.65 -9.45
N LYS A 406 7.23 -1.95 -9.19
CA LYS A 406 7.02 -1.13 -7.99
C LYS A 406 5.65 -1.48 -7.38
N ALA A 407 5.58 -1.62 -6.06
CA ALA A 407 4.32 -1.82 -5.36
C ALA A 407 4.31 -1.18 -3.97
N VAL A 408 3.13 -0.75 -3.55
CA VAL A 408 2.90 -0.24 -2.19
C VAL A 408 2.83 -1.43 -1.25
N ALA A 409 3.78 -1.50 -0.29
CA ALA A 409 4.01 -2.69 0.51
C ALA A 409 2.82 -3.04 1.41
N THR A 410 2.05 -2.06 1.85
CA THR A 410 0.86 -2.27 2.69
C THR A 410 -0.36 -2.77 1.91
N GLU A 411 -0.36 -2.70 0.57
CA GLU A 411 -1.52 -3.02 -0.28
C GLU A 411 -1.31 -4.22 -1.20
N THR A 412 -0.10 -4.78 -1.20
CA THR A 412 0.33 -5.85 -2.14
C THR A 412 1.09 -6.90 -1.36
N SER A 413 0.82 -8.19 -1.56
CA SER A 413 1.64 -9.27 -0.97
C SER A 413 2.94 -9.47 -1.74
N ALA A 414 3.89 -10.19 -1.16
CA ALA A 414 5.13 -10.53 -1.85
C ALA A 414 4.88 -11.42 -3.10
N GLU A 415 3.87 -12.31 -3.05
CA GLU A 415 3.48 -13.16 -4.18
C GLU A 415 2.87 -12.33 -5.32
N GLU A 416 1.99 -11.38 -4.99
CA GLU A 416 1.41 -10.48 -5.99
C GLU A 416 2.49 -9.61 -6.63
N PHE A 417 3.42 -9.13 -5.83
CA PHE A 417 4.59 -8.41 -6.33
C PHE A 417 5.46 -9.30 -7.21
N PHE A 418 5.62 -10.58 -6.88
CA PHE A 418 6.35 -11.53 -7.72
C PHE A 418 5.67 -11.72 -9.08
N GLU A 419 4.34 -11.81 -9.14
CA GLU A 419 3.59 -11.87 -10.40
C GLU A 419 3.72 -10.58 -11.23
N LEU A 420 3.78 -9.41 -10.57
CA LEU A 420 4.11 -8.15 -11.25
C LEU A 420 5.55 -8.16 -11.79
N PHE A 421 6.50 -8.65 -10.99
CA PHE A 421 7.90 -8.74 -11.38
C PHE A 421 8.12 -9.68 -12.55
N LYS A 422 7.35 -10.78 -12.68
CA LYS A 422 7.39 -11.70 -13.82
C LYS A 422 7.11 -11.05 -15.17
N GLN A 423 6.41 -9.91 -15.18
CA GLN A 423 6.07 -9.17 -16.40
C GLN A 423 7.19 -8.22 -16.85
N THR A 424 8.29 -8.14 -16.09
CA THR A 424 9.42 -7.25 -16.39
C THR A 424 10.47 -7.93 -17.25
N ALA A 425 11.21 -7.14 -18.04
CA ALA A 425 12.36 -7.65 -18.79
C ALA A 425 13.45 -8.23 -17.87
N ALA A 426 13.54 -7.74 -16.63
CA ALA A 426 14.45 -8.28 -15.61
C ALA A 426 14.16 -9.76 -15.34
N TYR A 427 12.89 -10.12 -15.15
CA TYR A 427 12.51 -11.51 -14.90
C TYR A 427 12.76 -12.40 -16.13
N GLU A 428 12.41 -11.94 -17.34
CA GLU A 428 12.65 -12.70 -18.57
C GLU A 428 14.13 -13.07 -18.75
N MET A 429 15.04 -12.16 -18.40
CA MET A 429 16.49 -12.39 -18.44
C MET A 429 16.94 -13.40 -17.38
N ILE A 430 16.64 -13.17 -16.10
CA ILE A 430 17.16 -14.01 -15.00
C ILE A 430 16.51 -15.40 -14.94
N SER A 431 15.30 -15.56 -15.50
CA SER A 431 14.60 -16.83 -15.61
C SER A 431 15.02 -17.65 -16.85
N GLY A 432 15.78 -17.05 -17.78
CA GLY A 432 16.23 -17.69 -19.01
C GLY A 432 15.18 -17.77 -20.12
N GLN A 433 14.11 -16.96 -20.05
CA GLN A 433 13.11 -16.85 -21.12
C GLN A 433 13.63 -16.01 -22.30
N ALA A 434 14.51 -15.05 -22.02
CA ALA A 434 15.17 -14.27 -23.05
C ALA A 434 16.22 -15.11 -23.82
N ARG A 435 16.25 -14.96 -25.15
CA ARG A 435 17.20 -15.68 -26.02
C ARG A 435 18.64 -15.40 -25.59
N GLY A 436 19.40 -16.46 -25.32
CA GLY A 436 20.82 -16.37 -24.91
C GLY A 436 21.05 -16.28 -23.40
N HIS A 437 19.97 -16.19 -22.61
CA HIS A 437 20.06 -16.23 -21.15
C HIS A 437 19.76 -17.64 -20.61
N ARG A 438 20.31 -17.95 -19.44
CA ARG A 438 20.02 -19.17 -18.68
C ARG A 438 19.35 -18.79 -17.37
N ARG A 439 18.61 -19.71 -16.77
CA ARG A 439 18.06 -19.49 -15.42
C ARG A 439 19.19 -19.37 -14.40
N ILE A 440 19.37 -18.19 -13.83
CA ILE A 440 20.42 -17.89 -12.84
C ILE A 440 19.91 -17.80 -11.41
N VAL A 441 18.59 -17.80 -11.20
CA VAL A 441 17.94 -17.77 -9.87
C VAL A 441 16.64 -18.60 -9.87
N SER A 442 16.31 -19.18 -8.72
CA SER A 442 15.03 -19.88 -8.53
C SER A 442 13.92 -18.93 -8.07
N ASP A 443 12.67 -19.24 -8.41
CA ASP A 443 11.51 -18.42 -8.02
C ASP A 443 11.36 -18.37 -6.48
N GLY A 444 11.70 -19.46 -5.80
CA GLY A 444 11.70 -19.52 -4.34
C GLY A 444 12.73 -18.59 -3.68
N GLU A 445 13.88 -18.36 -4.30
CA GLU A 445 14.89 -17.40 -3.81
C GLU A 445 14.40 -15.95 -3.99
N LEU A 446 13.81 -15.64 -5.14
CA LEU A 446 13.21 -14.33 -5.39
C LEU A 446 12.06 -14.03 -4.40
N LEU A 447 11.16 -15.00 -4.21
CA LEU A 447 10.02 -14.84 -3.31
C LEU A 447 10.48 -14.67 -1.85
N ARG A 448 11.49 -15.43 -1.40
CA ARG A 448 12.09 -15.21 -0.07
C ARG A 448 12.63 -13.80 0.10
N CYS A 449 13.35 -13.29 -0.90
CA CYS A 449 13.86 -11.92 -0.90
C CYS A 449 12.71 -10.90 -0.80
N PHE A 450 11.68 -11.05 -1.64
CA PHE A 450 10.53 -10.14 -1.62
C PHE A 450 9.78 -10.18 -0.30
N ARG A 451 9.47 -11.36 0.28
CA ARG A 451 8.83 -11.47 1.60
C ARG A 451 9.59 -10.73 2.68
N ALA A 452 10.91 -10.88 2.71
CA ALA A 452 11.76 -10.17 3.67
C ALA A 452 11.69 -8.64 3.51
N PHE A 453 11.80 -8.13 2.28
CA PHE A 453 11.71 -6.70 2.00
C PHE A 453 10.32 -6.14 2.31
N PHE A 454 9.24 -6.88 2.02
CA PHE A 454 7.88 -6.50 2.40
C PHE A 454 7.68 -6.52 3.92
N GLY A 455 8.24 -7.52 4.63
CA GLY A 455 8.21 -7.58 6.09
C GLY A 455 8.94 -6.39 6.73
N LEU A 456 10.13 -6.05 6.24
CA LEU A 456 10.87 -4.86 6.66
C LEU A 456 10.08 -3.56 6.40
N ALA A 457 9.53 -3.42 5.19
CA ALA A 457 8.77 -2.26 4.78
C ALA A 457 7.52 -2.04 5.67
N ARG A 458 6.73 -3.09 5.88
CA ARG A 458 5.52 -3.02 6.71
C ARG A 458 5.81 -2.80 8.19
N ARG A 459 6.97 -3.23 8.67
CA ARG A 459 7.32 -3.12 10.09
C ARG A 459 8.04 -1.81 10.43
N PHE A 460 8.98 -1.38 9.61
CA PHE A 460 9.91 -0.30 9.95
C PHE A 460 9.76 0.96 9.10
N CYS A 461 8.93 0.95 8.05
CA CYS A 461 8.72 2.10 7.18
C CYS A 461 7.31 2.72 7.33
N VAL A 462 6.64 2.43 8.44
CA VAL A 462 5.30 2.92 8.79
C VAL A 462 5.31 3.56 10.17
N ASP A 463 4.32 4.41 10.47
CA ASP A 463 4.12 4.94 11.80
C ASP A 463 3.74 3.82 12.78
N ARG A 464 4.61 3.56 13.77
CA ARG A 464 4.42 2.52 14.80
C ARG A 464 3.78 3.05 16.07
N GLY A 465 3.46 4.35 16.16
CA GLY A 465 2.91 4.99 17.37
C GLY A 465 3.88 5.02 18.57
N VAL A 466 5.16 4.71 18.34
CA VAL A 466 6.23 4.75 19.34
C VAL A 466 7.36 5.65 18.85
N THR A 467 8.05 6.31 19.76
CA THR A 467 9.22 7.12 19.43
C THR A 467 10.43 6.20 19.21
N GLY A 468 10.99 6.21 18.01
CA GLY A 468 12.15 5.40 17.64
C GLY A 468 12.55 5.66 16.18
N PRO A 469 13.67 5.10 15.71
CA PRO A 469 14.07 5.27 14.32
C PRO A 469 13.20 4.41 13.41
N ASP A 470 12.58 5.04 12.43
CA ASP A 470 11.97 4.35 11.29
C ASP A 470 12.95 4.37 10.11
N MET A 471 12.74 3.44 9.20
CA MET A 471 13.54 3.28 8.00
C MET A 471 12.87 4.02 6.85
N ALA A 472 13.56 5.01 6.30
CA ALA A 472 13.09 5.75 5.13
C ALA A 472 13.43 5.04 3.82
N GLU A 473 14.56 4.33 3.82
CA GLU A 473 15.15 3.75 2.62
C GLU A 473 16.05 2.57 3.00
N LEU A 474 15.96 1.51 2.20
CA LEU A 474 16.87 0.37 2.25
C LEU A 474 17.01 -0.17 0.83
N GLU A 475 18.22 -0.21 0.30
CA GLU A 475 18.48 -0.69 -1.06
C GLU A 475 19.65 -1.65 -1.04
N VAL A 476 19.51 -2.74 -1.78
CA VAL A 476 20.62 -3.60 -2.17
C VAL A 476 20.76 -3.53 -3.68
N ASN A 477 21.89 -3.01 -4.14
CA ASN A 477 22.18 -2.86 -5.55
C ASN A 477 23.70 -2.99 -5.82
N PRO A 478 24.18 -4.08 -6.41
CA PRO A 478 23.43 -5.23 -6.93
C PRO A 478 23.36 -6.40 -5.95
N PHE A 479 22.32 -7.22 -6.09
CA PHE A 479 22.38 -8.66 -5.84
C PHE A 479 23.03 -9.34 -7.04
N ALA A 480 24.09 -10.09 -6.79
CA ALA A 480 24.68 -11.03 -7.75
C ALA A 480 24.17 -12.45 -7.51
N PHE A 481 24.38 -13.33 -8.49
CA PHE A 481 23.93 -14.71 -8.42
C PHE A 481 25.10 -15.70 -8.40
N ARG A 482 25.11 -16.60 -7.41
CA ARG A 482 26.08 -17.70 -7.29
C ARG A 482 25.33 -19.00 -7.05
N ARG A 483 25.43 -19.96 -7.98
CA ARG A 483 24.75 -21.26 -7.89
C ARG A 483 23.23 -21.15 -7.59
N GLN A 484 22.55 -20.22 -8.25
CA GLN A 484 21.12 -19.90 -8.03
C GLN A 484 20.76 -19.24 -6.70
N HIS A 485 21.75 -18.89 -5.88
CA HIS A 485 21.56 -18.05 -4.70
C HIS A 485 21.83 -16.60 -5.03
N MET A 486 21.05 -15.72 -4.42
CA MET A 486 21.32 -14.30 -4.46
C MET A 486 22.46 -13.96 -3.48
N THR A 487 23.21 -12.90 -3.71
CA THR A 487 24.26 -12.43 -2.80
C THR A 487 24.35 -10.92 -2.89
N PRO A 488 24.07 -10.16 -1.81
CA PRO A 488 24.17 -8.71 -1.82
C PRO A 488 25.64 -8.31 -2.02
N LEU A 489 25.93 -7.50 -3.03
CA LEU A 489 27.28 -6.98 -3.28
C LEU A 489 27.46 -5.55 -2.82
N ASP A 490 26.40 -4.78 -2.62
CA ASP A 490 26.44 -3.44 -2.02
C ASP A 490 25.08 -3.15 -1.38
N GLY A 491 25.08 -2.27 -0.39
CA GLY A 491 23.90 -1.98 0.42
C GLY A 491 23.92 -0.57 0.96
N ARG A 492 22.76 0.08 0.91
CA ARG A 492 22.54 1.43 1.44
C ARG A 492 21.25 1.48 2.24
N GLY A 493 21.23 2.27 3.30
CA GLY A 493 19.98 2.57 4.00
C GLY A 493 20.00 3.90 4.71
N ARG A 494 18.80 4.40 5.05
CA ARG A 494 18.61 5.70 5.70
C ARG A 494 17.43 5.65 6.65
N LEU A 495 17.63 6.26 7.82
CA LEU A 495 16.62 6.45 8.85
C LEU A 495 15.91 7.80 8.65
N ALA A 496 14.60 7.82 8.90
CA ALA A 496 13.83 9.04 9.07
C ALA A 496 12.61 8.75 9.95
N THR A 497 11.87 9.78 10.33
CA THR A 497 10.56 9.59 10.95
C THR A 497 9.56 9.15 9.90
N ALA A 498 8.79 8.09 10.17
CA ALA A 498 7.72 7.69 9.28
C ALA A 498 6.67 8.80 9.13
N THR A 499 6.02 8.85 7.97
CA THR A 499 4.90 9.76 7.74
C THR A 499 3.76 9.40 8.68
N LEU A 500 3.34 10.36 9.51
CA LEU A 500 2.28 10.17 10.48
C LEU A 500 0.92 10.09 9.78
N ARG A 501 0.07 9.16 10.21
CA ARG A 501 -1.29 9.08 9.69
C ARG A 501 -2.11 10.28 10.18
N PRO A 502 -2.76 11.06 9.29
CA PRO A 502 -3.66 12.13 9.71
C PRO A 502 -4.80 11.59 10.57
N ARG A 503 -5.29 12.40 11.52
CA ARG A 503 -6.46 12.00 12.32
C ARG A 503 -7.70 11.83 11.43
N PRO A 504 -8.61 10.90 11.76
CA PRO A 504 -9.86 10.72 11.04
C PRO A 504 -10.67 12.01 10.99
N ARG A 505 -11.30 12.25 9.83
CA ARG A 505 -12.26 13.34 9.61
C ARG A 505 -13.68 12.80 9.82
N PRO A 506 -14.67 13.65 10.17
CA PRO A 506 -16.06 13.22 10.26
C PRO A 506 -16.67 13.08 8.85
N VAL A 507 -16.22 12.06 8.11
CA VAL A 507 -16.58 11.82 6.70
C VAL A 507 -18.06 11.48 6.50
N ASP A 508 -18.77 11.11 7.57
CA ASP A 508 -20.23 10.99 7.59
C ASP A 508 -20.95 12.31 7.24
N GLN A 509 -20.30 13.44 7.47
CA GLN A 509 -20.83 14.76 7.12
C GLN A 509 -20.73 15.08 5.62
N ILE A 510 -20.03 14.28 4.81
CA ILE A 510 -19.99 14.45 3.34
C ILE A 510 -21.40 14.32 2.74
N GLY A 511 -22.25 13.47 3.31
CA GLY A 511 -23.65 13.38 2.89
C GLY A 511 -24.41 14.71 3.02
N ALA A 512 -24.12 15.48 4.06
CA ALA A 512 -24.70 16.83 4.26
C ALA A 512 -24.21 17.84 3.22
N MET A 513 -23.03 17.62 2.65
CA MET A 513 -22.53 18.41 1.53
C MET A 513 -23.21 18.02 0.22
N LEU A 514 -23.30 16.72 -0.08
CA LEU A 514 -23.80 16.22 -1.36
C LEU A 514 -25.33 16.35 -1.49
N GLU A 515 -26.07 16.17 -0.41
CA GLU A 515 -27.54 16.22 -0.36
C GLU A 515 -28.02 17.07 0.82
N PRO A 516 -27.73 18.39 0.82
CA PRO A 516 -28.08 19.28 1.93
C PRO A 516 -29.59 19.49 2.02
N ARG A 517 -30.11 19.63 3.26
CA ARG A 517 -31.48 20.13 3.48
C ARG A 517 -31.54 21.63 3.69
N SER A 518 -30.43 22.25 4.11
CA SER A 518 -30.29 23.69 4.29
C SER A 518 -28.96 24.20 3.77
N ILE A 519 -28.99 25.31 3.03
CA ILE A 519 -27.80 25.93 2.44
C ILE A 519 -27.68 27.39 2.89
N ALA A 520 -26.48 27.82 3.25
CA ALA A 520 -26.13 29.22 3.44
C ALA A 520 -25.05 29.66 2.43
N VAL A 521 -25.14 30.87 1.89
CA VAL A 521 -24.14 31.44 0.99
C VAL A 521 -23.54 32.71 1.59
N LEU A 522 -22.23 32.71 1.81
CA LEU A 522 -21.46 33.85 2.30
C LEU A 522 -20.67 34.48 1.15
N GLY A 523 -20.73 35.81 1.03
CA GLY A 523 -20.02 36.55 -0.03
C GLY A 523 -20.90 36.99 -1.20
N VAL A 524 -22.23 36.99 -1.03
CA VAL A 524 -23.18 37.53 -2.03
C VAL A 524 -23.17 39.07 -2.02
N SER A 525 -23.07 39.68 -3.20
CA SER A 525 -23.14 41.14 -3.35
C SER A 525 -24.58 41.64 -3.49
N ASN A 526 -24.93 42.73 -2.78
CA ASN A 526 -26.21 43.43 -2.93
C ASN A 526 -26.19 44.49 -4.05
N LYS A 527 -25.01 44.93 -4.51
CA LYS A 527 -24.85 46.03 -5.48
C LYS A 527 -24.72 45.58 -6.94
N GLY A 528 -24.37 44.32 -7.19
CA GLY A 528 -24.16 43.81 -8.55
C GLY A 528 -23.88 42.31 -8.61
N GLN A 529 -23.56 41.81 -9.80
CA GLN A 529 -23.15 40.42 -10.00
C GLN A 529 -21.72 40.19 -9.49
N ASN A 530 -21.53 39.13 -8.71
CA ASN A 530 -20.24 38.59 -8.30
C ASN A 530 -20.34 37.05 -8.22
N PHE A 531 -19.24 36.34 -7.98
CA PHE A 531 -19.28 34.87 -7.91
C PHE A 531 -20.30 34.35 -6.89
N GLY A 532 -20.39 34.95 -5.69
CA GLY A 532 -21.40 34.57 -4.69
C GLY A 532 -22.84 34.71 -5.18
N ARG A 533 -23.16 35.78 -5.92
CA ARG A 533 -24.50 35.98 -6.49
C ARG A 533 -24.79 35.04 -7.67
N ILE A 534 -23.79 34.69 -8.48
CA ILE A 534 -23.92 33.65 -9.52
C ILE A 534 -24.23 32.30 -8.88
N ILE A 535 -23.51 31.94 -7.82
CA ILE A 535 -23.73 30.72 -7.04
C ILE A 535 -25.15 30.67 -6.48
N LEU A 536 -25.60 31.74 -5.81
CA LEU A 536 -26.95 31.83 -5.26
C LEU A 536 -28.03 31.57 -6.34
N ASN A 537 -27.86 32.19 -7.50
CA ASN A 537 -28.79 32.04 -8.62
C ASN A 537 -28.74 30.64 -9.22
N ASN A 538 -27.57 30.02 -9.33
CA ASN A 538 -27.43 28.65 -9.84
C ASN A 538 -28.03 27.62 -8.89
N ILE A 539 -27.88 27.79 -7.57
CA ILE A 539 -28.54 26.96 -6.55
C ILE A 539 -30.07 27.04 -6.68
N ALA A 540 -30.62 28.25 -6.75
CA ALA A 540 -32.07 28.44 -6.92
C ALA A 540 -32.57 27.87 -8.25
N ALA A 541 -31.80 28.04 -9.32
CA ALA A 541 -32.12 27.53 -10.66
C ALA A 541 -32.08 25.99 -10.73
N ALA A 542 -31.21 25.34 -9.97
CA ALA A 542 -31.14 23.89 -9.87
C ALA A 542 -32.35 23.27 -9.12
N GLY A 543 -33.22 24.10 -8.52
CA GLY A 543 -34.45 23.66 -7.87
C GLY A 543 -34.36 23.51 -6.35
N PHE A 544 -33.32 24.06 -5.72
CA PHE A 544 -33.24 24.12 -4.25
C PHE A 544 -34.32 25.05 -3.68
N ASP A 545 -34.96 24.65 -2.59
CA ASP A 545 -36.02 25.45 -1.97
C ASP A 545 -35.44 26.74 -1.35
N LYS A 546 -35.95 27.90 -1.80
CA LYS A 546 -35.50 29.21 -1.29
C LYS A 546 -35.82 29.40 0.20
N SER A 547 -36.81 28.69 0.74
CA SER A 547 -37.17 28.76 2.16
C SER A 547 -36.11 28.14 3.08
N ASP A 548 -35.30 27.20 2.56
CA ASP A 548 -34.17 26.56 3.24
C ASP A 548 -32.80 27.14 2.83
N LEU A 549 -32.81 28.18 1.98
CA LEU A 549 -31.63 28.91 1.51
C LEU A 549 -31.47 30.21 2.30
N ARG A 550 -30.24 30.52 2.73
CA ARG A 550 -29.91 31.78 3.43
C ARG A 550 -28.71 32.47 2.82
N VAL A 551 -28.70 33.80 2.90
CA VAL A 551 -27.52 34.61 2.54
C VAL A 551 -26.91 35.20 3.80
N ILE A 552 -25.60 35.06 3.99
CA ILE A 552 -24.91 35.68 5.12
C ILE A 552 -24.41 37.05 4.67
N LYS A 553 -25.15 38.09 5.07
CA LYS A 553 -24.89 39.49 4.72
C LYS A 553 -25.51 40.44 5.75
N GLU A 554 -24.68 41.26 6.37
CA GLU A 554 -25.14 42.35 7.23
C GLU A 554 -25.80 43.49 6.43
N GLY A 555 -26.88 44.06 6.97
CA GLY A 555 -27.53 45.26 6.45
C GLY A 555 -28.47 45.06 5.25
N ALA A 556 -28.89 43.83 4.97
CA ALA A 556 -29.92 43.52 3.97
C ALA A 556 -30.90 42.49 4.55
N ASP A 557 -32.19 42.63 4.23
CA ASP A 557 -33.21 41.66 4.66
C ASP A 557 -33.32 40.48 3.69
N GLN A 558 -33.23 40.74 2.38
CA GLN A 558 -33.26 39.72 1.32
C GLN A 558 -32.38 40.11 0.13
N ILE A 559 -31.85 39.10 -0.58
CA ILE A 559 -31.18 39.24 -1.88
C ILE A 559 -31.75 38.19 -2.84
N ASP A 560 -32.19 38.60 -4.04
CA ASP A 560 -32.77 37.72 -5.08
C ASP A 560 -33.93 36.82 -4.57
N GLY A 561 -34.68 37.34 -3.59
CA GLY A 561 -35.80 36.65 -2.94
C GLY A 561 -35.40 35.60 -1.90
N VAL A 562 -34.15 35.65 -1.42
CA VAL A 562 -33.60 34.76 -0.38
C VAL A 562 -33.32 35.57 0.88
N ALA A 563 -33.73 35.06 2.05
CA ALA A 563 -33.57 35.73 3.33
C ALA A 563 -32.09 35.85 3.77
N CYS A 564 -31.75 37.01 4.33
CA CYS A 564 -30.41 37.31 4.82
C CYS A 564 -30.31 37.17 6.35
N VAL A 565 -29.12 36.76 6.82
CA VAL A 565 -28.71 36.81 8.22
C VAL A 565 -27.38 37.55 8.34
N PRO A 566 -27.10 38.26 9.45
CA PRO A 566 -25.91 39.12 9.54
C PRO A 566 -24.59 38.35 9.64
N ASN A 567 -24.58 37.16 10.24
CA ASN A 567 -23.38 36.34 10.50
C ASN A 567 -23.74 34.85 10.70
N ILE A 568 -22.75 33.98 10.88
CA ILE A 568 -22.96 32.52 10.99
C ILE A 568 -23.71 32.17 12.28
N ALA A 569 -23.43 32.88 13.38
CA ALA A 569 -24.12 32.67 14.65
C ALA A 569 -25.64 32.95 14.58
N ALA A 570 -26.07 33.81 13.65
CA ALA A 570 -27.47 34.19 13.44
C ALA A 570 -28.24 33.24 12.49
N LEU A 571 -27.63 32.16 12.00
CA LEU A 571 -28.34 31.14 11.21
C LEU A 571 -29.50 30.54 12.05
N PRO A 572 -30.69 30.29 11.48
CA PRO A 572 -31.88 29.91 12.26
C PRO A 572 -31.78 28.56 12.97
N GLY A 573 -30.85 27.70 12.54
CA GLY A 573 -30.59 26.39 13.11
C GLY A 573 -29.31 25.80 12.54
N GLU A 574 -29.18 24.48 12.61
CA GLU A 574 -28.10 23.76 11.93
C GLU A 574 -28.20 23.93 10.41
N THR A 575 -27.07 24.22 9.79
CA THR A 575 -26.89 24.39 8.35
C THR A 575 -26.08 23.21 7.82
N ASP A 576 -26.69 22.43 6.93
CA ASP A 576 -26.04 21.26 6.33
C ASP A 576 -24.84 21.68 5.47
N LEU A 577 -24.98 22.76 4.67
CA LEU A 577 -23.94 23.26 3.78
C LEU A 577 -23.78 24.79 3.82
N LEU A 578 -22.56 25.26 4.07
CA LEU A 578 -22.13 26.65 3.90
C LEU A 578 -21.26 26.80 2.64
N VAL A 579 -21.66 27.63 1.69
CA VAL A 579 -20.85 27.99 0.51
C VAL A 579 -20.16 29.33 0.77
N ILE A 580 -18.83 29.34 0.77
CA ILE A 580 -18.01 30.50 1.09
C ILE A 580 -17.42 31.06 -0.21
N ALA A 581 -17.80 32.28 -0.57
CA ALA A 581 -17.30 33.05 -1.71
C ALA A 581 -16.73 34.43 -1.28
N ALA A 582 -16.00 34.45 -0.15
CA ALA A 582 -15.34 35.63 0.42
C ALA A 582 -13.87 35.78 -0.02
N ALA A 583 -13.16 36.80 0.45
CA ALA A 583 -11.73 36.94 0.15
C ALA A 583 -10.90 35.86 0.89
N ALA A 584 -9.86 35.32 0.26
CA ALA A 584 -9.05 34.23 0.82
C ALA A 584 -8.44 34.56 2.19
N GLY A 585 -8.04 35.81 2.42
CA GLY A 585 -7.49 36.27 3.70
C GLY A 585 -8.46 36.14 4.88
N GLN A 586 -9.77 36.08 4.64
CA GLN A 586 -10.80 35.96 5.68
C GLN A 586 -11.11 34.49 6.03
N LEU A 587 -10.62 33.52 5.26
CA LEU A 587 -10.97 32.10 5.43
C LEU A 587 -10.64 31.55 6.82
N PRO A 588 -9.47 31.84 7.45
CA PRO A 588 -9.19 31.34 8.79
C PRO A 588 -10.20 31.80 9.84
N ASP A 589 -10.66 33.05 9.74
CA ASP A 589 -11.59 33.63 10.72
C ASP A 589 -13.01 33.08 10.50
N ILE A 590 -13.44 32.93 9.24
CA ILE A 590 -14.72 32.31 8.88
C ILE A 590 -14.78 30.85 9.37
N VAL A 591 -13.71 30.08 9.16
CA VAL A 591 -13.63 28.68 9.66
C VAL A 591 -13.67 28.67 11.19
N GLY A 592 -12.98 29.62 11.84
CA GLY A 592 -13.06 29.81 13.28
C GLY A 592 -14.48 30.07 13.79
N GLU A 593 -15.25 30.92 13.10
CA GLU A 593 -16.65 31.21 13.42
C GLU A 593 -17.56 29.98 13.19
N CYS A 594 -17.31 29.19 12.15
CA CYS A 594 -18.01 27.91 11.93
C CYS A 594 -17.81 26.97 13.12
N ILE A 595 -16.56 26.80 13.56
CA ILE A 595 -16.20 25.93 14.70
C ILE A 595 -16.81 26.48 16.00
N ALA A 596 -16.76 27.80 16.21
CA ALA A 596 -17.27 28.43 17.43
C ALA A 596 -18.79 28.35 17.54
N SER A 597 -19.50 28.53 16.42
CA SER A 597 -20.96 28.46 16.39
C SER A 597 -21.49 27.03 16.51
N GLY A 598 -20.76 26.04 15.98
CA GLY A 598 -21.19 24.64 15.92
C GLY A 598 -22.41 24.42 15.00
N ARG A 599 -22.81 25.43 14.21
CA ARG A 599 -24.03 25.39 13.39
C ARG A 599 -23.81 24.84 11.98
N VAL A 600 -22.58 24.65 11.54
CA VAL A 600 -22.24 24.27 10.16
C VAL A 600 -21.70 22.84 10.14
N ARG A 601 -22.34 21.97 9.35
CA ARG A 601 -21.88 20.57 9.16
C ARG A 601 -20.89 20.43 8.02
N SER A 602 -21.06 21.15 6.92
CA SER A 602 -20.11 21.10 5.81
C SER A 602 -19.93 22.48 5.19
N ALA A 603 -18.77 22.70 4.57
CA ALA A 603 -18.55 23.93 3.81
C ALA A 603 -17.77 23.71 2.51
N ILE A 604 -18.17 24.44 1.48
CA ILE A 604 -17.47 24.55 0.19
C ILE A 604 -16.75 25.88 0.16
N VAL A 605 -15.43 25.84 0.03
CA VAL A 605 -14.54 27.00 0.05
C VAL A 605 -14.10 27.32 -1.37
N ILE A 606 -14.76 28.28 -2.01
CA ILE A 606 -14.53 28.66 -3.41
C ILE A 606 -13.19 29.40 -3.66
N PRO A 607 -12.79 30.39 -2.85
CA PRO A 607 -11.70 31.31 -3.21
C PRO A 607 -10.35 30.61 -3.36
N GLY A 608 -9.61 30.93 -4.43
CA GLY A 608 -8.18 30.68 -4.53
C GLY A 608 -7.35 31.76 -3.83
N GLY A 609 -6.03 31.59 -3.77
CA GLY A 609 -5.13 32.49 -3.03
C GLY A 609 -4.98 32.09 -1.56
N ALA A 610 -5.06 30.80 -1.28
CA ALA A 610 -4.88 30.16 0.01
C ALA A 610 -3.84 29.03 -0.14
N GLY A 611 -2.58 29.41 -0.39
CA GLY A 611 -1.43 28.50 -0.38
C GLY A 611 -0.63 28.45 -1.69
N GLU A 612 -1.18 28.96 -2.79
CA GLU A 612 -0.58 28.91 -4.14
C GLU A 612 0.58 29.90 -4.29
N THR A 613 0.55 31.01 -3.55
CA THR A 613 1.59 32.06 -3.56
C THR A 613 2.34 32.09 -2.23
N GLN A 614 3.58 32.63 -2.21
CA GLN A 614 4.34 32.77 -0.96
C GLN A 614 3.59 33.54 0.12
N GLU A 615 2.87 34.62 -0.26
CA GLU A 615 2.09 35.46 0.65
C GLU A 615 0.88 34.75 1.26
N SER A 616 0.36 33.70 0.62
CA SER A 616 -0.83 32.97 1.06
C SER A 616 -0.55 31.62 1.75
N ARG A 617 0.73 31.23 1.90
CA ARG A 617 1.15 29.92 2.45
C ARG A 617 0.67 29.65 3.86
N ASP A 618 0.48 30.68 4.68
CA ASP A 618 0.04 30.53 6.06
C ASP A 618 -1.46 30.25 6.21
N ILE A 619 -2.28 30.57 5.21
CA ILE A 619 -3.75 30.44 5.29
C ILE A 619 -4.16 28.97 5.47
N PRO A 620 -3.73 28.01 4.61
CA PRO A 620 -4.06 26.59 4.81
C PRO A 620 -3.58 26.03 6.13
N ARG A 621 -2.38 26.44 6.58
CA ARG A 621 -1.80 25.99 7.85
C ARG A 621 -2.70 26.38 9.02
N ARG A 622 -3.12 27.65 9.09
CA ARG A 622 -4.04 28.15 10.14
C ARG A 622 -5.39 27.44 10.14
N ILE A 623 -5.93 27.14 8.95
CA ILE A 623 -7.19 26.39 8.80
C ILE A 623 -7.02 24.96 9.34
N ARG A 624 -5.98 24.23 8.92
CA ARG A 624 -5.70 22.86 9.39
C ARG A 624 -5.48 22.79 10.89
N GLU A 625 -4.71 23.72 11.45
CA GLU A 625 -4.45 23.78 12.90
C GLU A 625 -5.75 24.00 13.70
N SER A 626 -6.63 24.89 13.22
CA SER A 626 -7.90 25.19 13.87
C SER A 626 -8.84 23.98 13.85
N LEU A 627 -8.98 23.31 12.71
CA LEU A 627 -9.76 22.08 12.57
C LEU A 627 -9.20 20.96 13.45
N THR A 628 -7.89 20.74 13.40
CA THR A 628 -7.22 19.69 14.17
C THR A 628 -7.44 19.89 15.67
N ARG A 629 -7.19 21.10 16.18
CA ARG A 629 -7.38 21.42 17.60
C ARG A 629 -8.85 21.26 18.04
N ALA A 630 -9.80 21.65 17.20
CA ALA A 630 -11.22 21.52 17.52
C ALA A 630 -11.68 20.05 17.55
N ARG A 631 -11.21 19.22 16.61
CA ARG A 631 -11.44 17.77 16.58
C ARG A 631 -10.81 17.08 17.79
N GLU A 632 -9.62 17.50 18.21
CA GLU A 632 -8.96 17.00 19.44
C GLU A 632 -9.76 17.29 20.71
N GLN A 633 -10.49 18.39 20.73
CA GLN A 633 -11.37 18.78 21.84
C GLN A 633 -12.75 18.12 21.77
N GLY A 634 -13.04 17.29 20.76
CA GLY A 634 -14.34 16.68 20.54
C GLY A 634 -15.45 17.68 20.19
N LYS A 635 -15.10 18.86 19.69
CA LYS A 635 -16.09 19.86 19.24
C LYS A 635 -16.68 19.44 17.90
N GLY A 636 -17.93 19.79 17.64
CA GLY A 636 -18.51 19.69 16.31
C GLY A 636 -17.72 20.55 15.32
N THR A 637 -17.08 19.92 14.34
CA THR A 637 -16.32 20.62 13.28
C THR A 637 -16.90 20.29 11.92
N PRO A 638 -17.04 21.28 11.02
CA PRO A 638 -17.44 20.99 9.66
C PRO A 638 -16.36 20.23 8.91
N VAL A 639 -16.77 19.49 7.87
CA VAL A 639 -15.86 19.07 6.79
C VAL A 639 -15.74 20.16 5.73
N LEU A 640 -14.53 20.41 5.23
CA LEU A 640 -14.28 21.44 4.21
C LEU A 640 -13.86 20.86 2.85
N LEU A 641 -14.54 21.26 1.79
CA LEU A 641 -14.12 21.08 0.39
C LEU A 641 -13.42 22.36 -0.10
N GLY A 642 -12.29 22.24 -0.79
CA GLY A 642 -11.47 23.39 -1.20
C GLY A 642 -10.27 23.63 -0.27
N PRO A 643 -9.75 24.87 -0.17
CA PRO A 643 -10.11 26.07 -0.93
C PRO A 643 -9.76 25.94 -2.42
N ASN A 644 -9.95 27.01 -3.20
CA ASN A 644 -9.65 27.05 -4.63
C ASN A 644 -10.39 25.97 -5.44
N CYS A 645 -11.71 25.89 -5.26
CA CYS A 645 -12.53 24.90 -5.95
C CYS A 645 -13.66 25.56 -6.72
N LEU A 646 -14.14 24.87 -7.76
CA LEU A 646 -15.38 25.23 -8.45
C LEU A 646 -16.62 24.87 -7.61
N GLY A 647 -16.45 24.00 -6.61
CA GLY A 647 -17.48 23.49 -5.73
C GLY A 647 -18.16 22.23 -6.27
N VAL A 648 -19.47 22.09 -6.05
CA VAL A 648 -20.23 20.87 -6.31
C VAL A 648 -21.45 21.17 -7.18
N GLN A 649 -21.72 20.27 -8.12
CA GLN A 649 -23.02 20.10 -8.75
C GLN A 649 -23.60 18.76 -8.29
N SER A 650 -24.75 18.81 -7.63
CA SER A 650 -25.44 17.62 -7.13
C SER A 650 -26.88 17.58 -7.66
N ARG A 651 -27.18 16.56 -8.47
CA ARG A 651 -28.55 16.27 -8.91
C ARG A 651 -29.46 15.85 -7.75
N PRO A 652 -29.08 14.89 -6.88
CA PRO A 652 -29.94 14.51 -5.76
C PRO A 652 -30.08 15.64 -4.73
N GLY A 653 -29.02 16.44 -4.53
CA GLY A 653 -29.06 17.62 -3.66
C GLY A 653 -29.77 18.84 -4.28
N ARG A 654 -30.10 18.80 -5.59
CA ARG A 654 -30.77 19.87 -6.34
C ARG A 654 -30.06 21.23 -6.26
N TYR A 655 -28.73 21.25 -6.30
CA TYR A 655 -27.95 22.49 -6.25
C TYR A 655 -26.71 22.47 -7.15
N ASP A 656 -26.29 23.66 -7.58
CA ASP A 656 -25.09 23.88 -8.40
C ASP A 656 -24.33 25.11 -7.88
N THR A 657 -23.11 24.92 -7.37
CA THR A 657 -22.24 26.01 -6.89
C THR A 657 -21.22 26.48 -7.92
N PHE A 658 -21.26 25.99 -9.16
CA PHE A 658 -20.31 26.44 -10.16
C PHE A 658 -20.62 27.90 -10.49
N PHE A 659 -19.66 28.79 -10.27
CA PHE A 659 -19.79 30.23 -10.54
C PHE A 659 -19.70 30.57 -12.04
N ILE A 660 -20.31 29.73 -12.89
CA ILE A 660 -20.39 29.88 -14.34
C ILE A 660 -21.86 30.12 -14.72
N PRO A 661 -22.18 31.19 -15.45
CA PRO A 661 -23.53 31.44 -15.95
C PRO A 661 -24.00 30.40 -16.98
N GLU A 662 -25.32 30.17 -17.06
CA GLU A 662 -25.94 29.17 -17.95
C GLU A 662 -25.67 29.41 -19.45
N ASN A 663 -25.52 30.67 -19.87
CA ASN A 663 -25.17 30.97 -21.27
C ASN A 663 -23.70 30.64 -21.65
N LYS A 664 -22.88 30.20 -20.69
CA LYS A 664 -21.48 29.80 -20.91
C LYS A 664 -21.23 28.32 -20.73
N LEU A 665 -22.11 27.62 -20.01
CA LEU A 665 -22.03 26.18 -19.79
C LEU A 665 -23.46 25.64 -19.68
N ASP A 666 -23.81 24.70 -20.54
CA ASP A 666 -25.05 23.93 -20.40
C ASP A 666 -25.05 23.24 -19.03
N LYS A 667 -25.99 23.63 -18.18
CA LYS A 667 -26.07 23.15 -16.80
C LYS A 667 -26.76 21.80 -16.67
N ARG A 668 -27.44 21.33 -17.73
CA ARG A 668 -28.25 20.09 -17.83
C ARG A 668 -29.11 19.86 -16.58
N ARG A 669 -30.42 20.12 -16.58
CA ARG A 669 -31.23 20.04 -15.33
C ARG A 669 -32.02 18.74 -15.16
N GLY A 670 -31.59 17.67 -15.82
CA GLY A 670 -32.21 16.35 -15.72
C GLY A 670 -31.84 15.62 -14.41
N ALA A 671 -32.30 14.37 -14.28
CA ALA A 671 -32.01 13.52 -13.13
C ALA A 671 -30.53 13.12 -13.01
N GLY A 672 -29.72 13.34 -14.04
CA GLY A 672 -28.36 12.80 -14.15
C GLY A 672 -28.34 11.31 -14.50
N ARG A 673 -27.16 10.83 -14.87
CA ARG A 673 -26.82 9.42 -15.06
C ARG A 673 -25.91 8.99 -13.91
N GLY A 674 -25.84 7.69 -13.62
CA GLY A 674 -25.02 7.12 -12.54
C GLY A 674 -23.50 7.21 -12.72
N VAL A 675 -23.03 8.40 -13.06
CA VAL A 675 -21.63 8.79 -13.22
C VAL A 675 -21.32 9.83 -12.17
N ALA A 676 -20.15 9.74 -11.54
CA ALA A 676 -19.59 10.84 -10.76
C ALA A 676 -18.28 11.32 -11.37
N LEU A 677 -18.02 12.63 -11.29
CA LEU A 677 -16.78 13.24 -11.73
C LEU A 677 -16.12 13.97 -10.55
N LEU A 678 -14.96 13.48 -10.12
CA LEU A 678 -14.17 14.01 -9.02
C LEU A 678 -12.87 14.59 -9.59
N SER A 679 -12.59 15.87 -9.35
CA SER A 679 -11.38 16.51 -9.92
C SER A 679 -10.80 17.57 -9.02
N GLN A 680 -9.48 17.56 -8.83
CA GLN A 680 -8.77 18.68 -8.20
C GLN A 680 -8.92 19.96 -9.02
N SER A 681 -8.87 19.86 -10.36
CA SER A 681 -9.04 21.00 -11.27
C SER A 681 -10.51 21.22 -11.66
N GLY A 682 -11.05 22.39 -11.31
CA GLY A 682 -12.38 22.82 -11.75
C GLY A 682 -12.45 23.08 -13.27
N ALA A 683 -11.37 23.59 -13.86
CA ALA A 683 -11.26 23.78 -15.31
C ALA A 683 -11.30 22.44 -16.08
N PHE A 684 -10.70 21.40 -15.51
CA PHE A 684 -10.81 20.05 -16.08
C PHE A 684 -12.26 19.59 -16.12
N ILE A 685 -13.04 19.78 -15.04
CA ILE A 685 -14.47 19.41 -15.01
C ILE A 685 -15.26 20.07 -16.13
N ILE A 686 -15.22 21.41 -16.21
CA ILE A 686 -16.12 22.17 -17.11
C ILE A 686 -15.78 21.93 -18.57
N THR A 687 -14.52 21.65 -18.89
CA THR A 687 -14.11 21.30 -20.26
C THR A 687 -14.62 19.91 -20.64
N ARG A 688 -14.65 18.93 -19.72
CA ARG A 688 -15.27 17.62 -19.99
C ARG A 688 -16.79 17.69 -20.11
N LEU A 689 -17.46 18.44 -19.22
CA LEU A 689 -18.91 18.65 -19.34
C LEU A 689 -19.29 19.35 -20.66
N SER A 690 -18.44 20.26 -21.14
CA SER A 690 -18.63 20.95 -22.42
C SER A 690 -18.33 20.06 -23.63
N ASN A 691 -17.26 19.25 -23.61
CA ASN A 691 -16.82 18.44 -24.75
C ASN A 691 -17.62 17.13 -24.89
N LEU A 692 -17.98 16.51 -23.76
CA LEU A 692 -18.77 15.29 -23.72
C LEU A 692 -20.25 15.66 -23.60
N GLU A 693 -20.87 15.94 -24.75
CA GLU A 693 -22.24 16.44 -24.86
C GLU A 693 -23.29 15.55 -24.17
N THR A 694 -23.04 14.24 -24.05
CA THR A 694 -23.95 13.28 -23.39
C THR A 694 -23.57 12.90 -21.96
N LEU A 695 -22.41 13.38 -21.47
CA LEU A 695 -21.96 13.13 -20.09
C LEU A 695 -22.79 13.97 -19.10
N ASP A 696 -23.79 13.38 -18.47
CA ASP A 696 -24.59 14.07 -17.44
C ASP A 696 -24.39 13.39 -16.07
N PRO A 697 -23.35 13.75 -15.30
CA PRO A 697 -23.07 13.10 -14.02
C PRO A 697 -24.16 13.39 -12.99
N LEU A 698 -24.42 12.40 -12.14
CA LEU A 698 -25.27 12.56 -10.95
C LEU A 698 -24.60 13.49 -9.93
N LEU A 699 -23.28 13.38 -9.82
CA LEU A 699 -22.46 14.18 -8.91
C LEU A 699 -21.19 14.67 -9.62
N THR A 700 -20.90 15.96 -9.51
CA THR A 700 -19.63 16.53 -9.95
C THR A 700 -19.02 17.34 -8.82
N VAL A 701 -17.80 16.99 -8.41
CA VAL A 701 -17.12 17.57 -7.25
C VAL A 701 -15.74 18.08 -7.65
N SER A 702 -15.55 19.40 -7.54
CA SER A 702 -14.24 20.04 -7.64
C SER A 702 -13.61 20.14 -6.26
N LEU A 703 -12.43 19.53 -6.08
CA LEU A 703 -11.78 19.42 -4.76
C LEU A 703 -10.93 20.65 -4.41
N GLY A 704 -10.28 21.25 -5.40
CA GLY A 704 -9.29 22.31 -5.17
C GLY A 704 -8.08 21.81 -4.36
N ASN A 705 -7.65 22.62 -3.39
CA ASN A 705 -6.37 22.43 -2.69
C ASN A 705 -6.38 21.34 -1.61
N GLN A 706 -7.53 20.73 -1.30
CA GLN A 706 -7.66 19.66 -0.30
C GLN A 706 -7.09 20.04 1.08
N VAL A 707 -7.49 21.19 1.64
CA VAL A 707 -7.01 21.60 2.98
C VAL A 707 -7.53 20.68 4.08
N ASP A 708 -8.72 20.11 3.88
CA ASP A 708 -9.37 19.18 4.79
C ASP A 708 -9.79 17.91 4.05
N LEU A 709 -10.95 17.88 3.38
CA LEU A 709 -11.38 16.73 2.58
C LEU A 709 -10.42 16.48 1.41
N THR A 710 -10.15 15.20 1.16
CA THR A 710 -9.28 14.75 0.07
C THR A 710 -10.03 13.91 -0.95
N VAL A 711 -9.34 13.54 -2.04
CA VAL A 711 -9.89 12.66 -3.06
C VAL A 711 -10.24 11.28 -2.52
N SER A 712 -9.49 10.76 -1.56
CA SER A 712 -9.78 9.45 -0.96
C SER A 712 -11.08 9.48 -0.13
N ASP A 713 -11.32 10.55 0.62
CA ASP A 713 -12.56 10.73 1.38
C ASP A 713 -13.79 10.74 0.46
N LEU A 714 -13.71 11.48 -0.65
CA LEU A 714 -14.79 11.56 -1.64
C LEU A 714 -14.97 10.27 -2.42
N LEU A 715 -13.88 9.60 -2.82
CA LEU A 715 -13.96 8.30 -3.49
C LEU A 715 -14.66 7.25 -2.61
N ARG A 716 -14.35 7.20 -1.30
CA ARG A 716 -15.02 6.29 -0.36
C ARG A 716 -16.51 6.62 -0.24
N SER A 717 -16.85 7.89 -0.03
CA SER A 717 -18.25 8.30 0.17
C SER A 717 -19.10 8.17 -1.10
N VAL A 718 -18.61 8.66 -2.23
CA VAL A 718 -19.33 8.65 -3.52
C VAL A 718 -19.35 7.26 -4.12
N GLY A 719 -18.23 6.53 -4.02
CA GLY A 719 -18.10 5.19 -4.57
C GLY A 719 -18.86 4.10 -3.80
N ALA A 720 -19.34 4.39 -2.59
CA ALA A 720 -20.23 3.51 -1.84
C ALA A 720 -21.69 3.59 -2.29
N ARG A 721 -22.06 4.50 -3.20
CA ARG A 721 -23.45 4.70 -3.63
C ARG A 721 -23.87 3.72 -4.72
N ASP A 722 -25.05 3.15 -4.60
CA ASP A 722 -25.61 2.17 -5.56
C ASP A 722 -26.12 2.81 -6.85
N ASP A 723 -26.41 4.10 -6.83
CA ASP A 723 -26.81 4.86 -8.01
C ASP A 723 -25.64 5.32 -8.89
N ILE A 724 -24.39 5.00 -8.52
CA ILE A 724 -23.18 5.32 -9.28
C ILE A 724 -22.47 4.04 -9.70
N HIS A 725 -22.31 3.88 -11.02
CA HIS A 725 -21.62 2.77 -11.66
C HIS A 725 -20.26 3.16 -12.25
N THR A 726 -20.04 4.44 -12.54
CA THR A 726 -18.79 4.94 -13.14
C THR A 726 -18.29 6.20 -12.42
N LEU A 727 -17.00 6.24 -12.09
CA LEU A 727 -16.35 7.39 -11.48
C LEU A 727 -15.20 7.87 -12.39
N GLY A 728 -15.27 9.11 -12.85
CA GLY A 728 -14.14 9.80 -13.48
C GLY A 728 -13.35 10.57 -12.42
N VAL A 729 -12.04 10.35 -12.35
CA VAL A 729 -11.20 10.90 -11.28
C VAL A 729 -9.94 11.54 -11.86
N TYR A 730 -9.72 12.82 -11.53
CA TYR A 730 -8.54 13.58 -11.93
C TYR A 730 -7.77 14.10 -10.71
N VAL A 731 -6.50 13.73 -10.62
CA VAL A 731 -5.63 14.06 -9.48
C VAL A 731 -4.29 14.63 -9.95
N GLU A 732 -3.85 15.70 -9.31
CA GLU A 732 -2.56 16.35 -9.50
C GLU A 732 -1.55 15.96 -8.42
N GLY A 733 -1.97 15.92 -7.16
CA GLY A 733 -1.15 15.54 -6.01
C GLY A 733 -1.95 14.98 -4.84
N PHE A 734 -1.25 14.51 -3.81
CA PHE A 734 -1.87 13.91 -2.63
C PHE A 734 -1.43 14.62 -1.35
N ASN A 735 -2.24 14.51 -0.30
CA ASN A 735 -1.78 14.79 1.05
C ASN A 735 -1.00 13.59 1.62
N ASP A 736 -0.46 13.74 2.83
CA ASP A 736 0.28 12.68 3.52
C ASP A 736 -0.61 11.43 3.66
N LEU A 737 -0.10 10.29 3.16
CA LEU A 737 -0.77 8.99 3.06
C LEU A 737 -2.11 8.97 2.28
N ASP A 738 -2.53 10.08 1.68
CA ASP A 738 -3.79 10.15 0.93
C ASP A 738 -3.74 9.38 -0.39
N GLY A 739 -2.54 9.20 -0.97
CA GLY A 739 -2.34 8.32 -2.12
C GLY A 739 -2.62 6.86 -1.77
N LEU A 740 -2.14 6.39 -0.61
CA LEU A 740 -2.44 5.06 -0.07
C LEU A 740 -3.96 4.91 0.18
N ASP A 741 -4.57 5.87 0.86
CA ASP A 741 -6.02 5.86 1.12
C ASP A 741 -6.86 5.87 -0.17
N MET A 742 -6.37 6.56 -1.22
CA MET A 742 -7.00 6.57 -2.54
C MET A 742 -6.95 5.18 -3.20
N LEU A 743 -5.81 4.48 -3.15
CA LEU A 743 -5.70 3.12 -3.70
C LEU A 743 -6.68 2.15 -3.04
N GLN A 744 -6.82 2.24 -1.71
CA GLN A 744 -7.81 1.47 -0.96
C GLN A 744 -9.24 1.80 -1.39
N ALA A 745 -9.55 3.08 -1.57
CA ALA A 745 -10.87 3.52 -2.00
C ALA A 745 -11.20 3.02 -3.42
N VAL A 746 -10.27 3.13 -4.37
CA VAL A 746 -10.43 2.62 -5.73
C VAL A 746 -10.69 1.12 -5.73
N ARG A 747 -9.96 0.36 -4.90
CA ARG A 747 -10.15 -1.08 -4.78
C ARG A 747 -11.55 -1.43 -4.27
N ALA A 748 -11.99 -0.81 -3.18
CA ALA A 748 -13.32 -1.05 -2.64
C ALA A 748 -14.43 -0.73 -3.65
N VAL A 749 -14.25 0.33 -4.44
CA VAL A 749 -15.20 0.72 -5.50
C VAL A 749 -15.24 -0.30 -6.63
N THR A 750 -14.07 -0.79 -7.07
CA THR A 750 -13.99 -1.74 -8.19
C THR A 750 -14.43 -3.14 -7.80
N GLU A 751 -14.12 -3.59 -6.58
CA GLU A 751 -14.60 -4.86 -6.02
C GLU A 751 -16.13 -4.87 -5.85
N ALA A 752 -16.74 -3.70 -5.64
CA ALA A 752 -18.19 -3.54 -5.66
C ALA A 752 -18.81 -3.48 -7.08
N GLY A 753 -18.03 -3.80 -8.13
CA GLY A 753 -18.51 -3.88 -9.52
C GLY A 753 -18.59 -2.53 -10.25
N ARG A 754 -18.12 -1.45 -9.65
CA ARG A 754 -18.12 -0.10 -10.26
C ARG A 754 -16.82 0.14 -11.04
N THR A 755 -16.84 1.05 -12.00
CA THR A 755 -15.65 1.37 -12.82
C THR A 755 -15.04 2.72 -12.43
N VAL A 756 -13.73 2.75 -12.17
CA VAL A 756 -12.99 4.00 -11.92
C VAL A 756 -12.11 4.33 -13.12
N VAL A 757 -12.38 5.43 -13.82
CA VAL A 757 -11.53 5.99 -14.86
C VAL A 757 -10.67 7.07 -14.24
N PHE A 758 -9.35 6.88 -14.25
CA PHE A 758 -8.41 7.68 -13.46
C PHE A 758 -7.40 8.40 -14.35
N TYR A 759 -7.13 9.67 -14.07
CA TYR A 759 -6.05 10.42 -14.69
C TYR A 759 -5.16 11.07 -13.62
N LYS A 760 -3.87 10.72 -13.64
CA LYS A 760 -2.84 11.35 -12.80
C LYS A 760 -2.06 12.38 -13.61
N ALA A 761 -2.13 13.65 -13.22
CA ALA A 761 -1.27 14.69 -13.76
C ALA A 761 0.15 14.63 -13.15
N GLY A 762 1.10 15.37 -13.73
CA GLY A 762 2.49 15.38 -13.26
C GLY A 762 3.26 14.09 -13.58
N ARG A 763 3.16 13.62 -14.83
CA ARG A 763 3.89 12.43 -15.30
C ARG A 763 5.39 12.65 -15.47
N THR A 764 5.80 13.84 -15.87
CA THR A 764 7.19 14.23 -16.07
C THR A 764 7.64 15.17 -14.94
N ASP A 765 8.95 15.35 -14.75
CA ASP A 765 9.48 16.30 -13.77
C ASP A 765 8.89 17.71 -13.95
N GLN A 766 8.94 18.24 -15.17
CA GLN A 766 8.32 19.52 -15.51
C GLN A 766 6.81 19.52 -15.27
N GLY A 767 6.13 18.40 -15.53
CA GLY A 767 4.70 18.27 -15.24
C GLY A 767 4.41 18.28 -13.74
N ARG A 768 5.28 17.66 -12.92
CA ARG A 768 5.18 17.66 -11.45
C ARG A 768 5.38 19.07 -10.91
N ASP A 769 6.39 19.78 -11.40
CA ASP A 769 6.65 21.17 -11.04
C ASP A 769 5.48 22.08 -11.43
N ALA A 770 4.91 21.89 -12.62
CA ALA A 770 3.74 22.64 -13.07
C ALA A 770 2.50 22.38 -12.20
N ALA A 771 2.25 21.13 -11.79
CA ALA A 771 1.17 20.77 -10.88
C ALA A 771 1.38 21.36 -9.48
N ALA A 772 2.61 21.31 -8.96
CA ALA A 772 2.97 21.88 -7.66
C ALA A 772 2.92 23.42 -7.64
N GLY A 773 3.12 24.08 -8.78
CA GLY A 773 3.01 25.53 -8.91
C GLY A 773 1.58 26.07 -8.86
N HIS A 774 0.57 25.23 -9.12
CA HIS A 774 -0.84 25.64 -9.21
C HIS A 774 -1.72 25.02 -8.11
N THR A 775 -1.24 24.03 -7.37
CA THR A 775 -1.94 23.43 -6.23
C THR A 775 -1.06 23.45 -4.98
N ALA A 776 -1.67 23.60 -3.81
CA ALA A 776 -0.95 23.49 -2.53
C ALA A 776 -0.55 22.03 -2.16
N SER A 777 -0.71 21.08 -3.10
CA SER A 777 -0.43 19.65 -2.94
C SER A 777 0.88 19.27 -3.62
N VAL A 778 1.63 18.32 -3.04
CA VAL A 778 2.89 17.87 -3.65
C VAL A 778 2.61 16.73 -4.63
N ALA A 779 3.14 16.85 -5.84
CA ALA A 779 3.05 15.82 -6.87
C ALA A 779 3.94 14.63 -6.50
N GLY A 780 3.32 13.49 -6.16
CA GLY A 780 4.00 12.23 -5.86
C GLY A 780 4.60 11.54 -7.11
N ASP A 781 5.24 10.39 -6.91
CA ASP A 781 5.80 9.56 -7.98
C ASP A 781 4.68 9.00 -8.89
N TYR A 782 4.76 9.31 -10.18
CA TYR A 782 3.74 8.91 -11.16
C TYR A 782 3.67 7.39 -11.33
N ASP A 783 4.82 6.70 -11.38
CA ASP A 783 4.88 5.27 -11.66
C ASP A 783 4.23 4.48 -10.51
N ILE A 784 4.51 4.89 -9.26
CA ILE A 784 3.91 4.28 -8.07
C ILE A 784 2.39 4.47 -8.09
N CYS A 785 1.92 5.68 -8.43
CA CYS A 785 0.50 5.98 -8.53
C CYS A 785 -0.18 5.17 -9.64
N GLU A 786 0.43 5.08 -10.83
CA GLU A 786 -0.12 4.35 -11.97
C GLU A 786 -0.19 2.84 -11.69
N ALA A 787 0.92 2.26 -11.21
CA ALA A 787 1.01 0.84 -10.88
C ALA A 787 0.03 0.47 -9.75
N GLY A 788 -0.03 1.30 -8.70
CA GLY A 788 -0.95 1.15 -7.58
C GLY A 788 -2.41 1.23 -8.03
N ALA A 789 -2.79 2.27 -8.78
CA ALA A 789 -4.17 2.47 -9.21
C ALA A 789 -4.63 1.37 -10.18
N THR A 790 -3.76 0.93 -11.09
CA THR A 790 -4.05 -0.19 -12.01
C THR A 790 -4.25 -1.51 -11.24
N SER A 791 -3.43 -1.75 -10.21
CA SER A 791 -3.53 -2.95 -9.36
C SER A 791 -4.77 -2.92 -8.46
N ALA A 792 -5.20 -1.73 -8.04
CA ALA A 792 -6.45 -1.47 -7.36
C ALA A 792 -7.69 -1.55 -8.29
N GLY A 793 -7.50 -1.70 -9.60
CA GLY A 793 -8.59 -1.87 -10.56
C GLY A 793 -9.06 -0.59 -11.25
N ALA A 794 -8.32 0.52 -11.23
CA ALA A 794 -8.66 1.68 -12.04
C ALA A 794 -8.23 1.51 -13.51
N LEU A 795 -9.01 2.11 -14.42
CA LEU A 795 -8.63 2.40 -15.80
C LEU A 795 -7.80 3.69 -15.85
N VAL A 796 -6.46 3.57 -15.78
CA VAL A 796 -5.55 4.73 -15.75
C VAL A 796 -5.27 5.27 -17.16
N ALA A 797 -5.80 6.44 -17.50
CA ALA A 797 -5.68 7.06 -18.82
C ALA A 797 -4.35 7.80 -19.02
N ASP A 798 -3.78 7.71 -20.23
CA ASP A 798 -2.49 8.33 -20.56
C ASP A 798 -2.66 9.77 -21.08
N THR A 799 -3.80 10.04 -21.74
CA THR A 799 -4.10 11.33 -22.36
C THR A 799 -5.51 11.79 -21.98
N PHE A 800 -5.80 13.07 -22.14
CA PHE A 800 -7.14 13.60 -21.90
C PHE A 800 -8.18 12.99 -22.85
N ALA A 801 -7.82 12.79 -24.12
CA ALA A 801 -8.71 12.15 -25.09
C ALA A 801 -9.02 10.70 -24.70
N GLU A 802 -8.03 9.95 -24.22
CA GLU A 802 -8.26 8.58 -23.74
C GLU A 802 -9.10 8.57 -22.46
N PHE A 803 -8.91 9.52 -21.54
CA PHE A 803 -9.78 9.67 -20.36
C PHE A 803 -11.24 9.90 -20.77
N GLU A 804 -11.49 10.82 -21.71
CA GLU A 804 -12.82 11.10 -22.24
C GLU A 804 -13.46 9.84 -22.85
N GLN A 805 -12.71 9.13 -23.68
CA GLN A 805 -13.16 7.91 -24.36
C GLN A 805 -13.47 6.77 -23.38
N LEU A 806 -12.61 6.53 -22.40
CA LEU A 806 -12.83 5.50 -21.38
C LEU A 806 -14.00 5.87 -20.46
N LEU A 807 -14.20 7.15 -20.14
CA LEU A 807 -15.33 7.63 -19.36
C LEU A 807 -16.66 7.44 -20.12
N GLU A 808 -16.69 7.79 -21.41
CA GLU A 808 -17.87 7.58 -22.29
C GLU A 808 -18.20 6.09 -22.41
N LEU A 809 -17.20 5.24 -22.72
CA LEU A 809 -17.38 3.79 -22.77
C LEU A 809 -17.93 3.22 -21.46
N SER A 810 -17.30 3.59 -20.33
CA SER A 810 -17.66 3.05 -19.02
C SER A 810 -19.06 3.49 -18.59
N ALA A 811 -19.48 4.70 -18.94
CA ALA A 811 -20.83 5.19 -18.67
C ALA A 811 -21.87 4.51 -19.57
N ALA A 812 -21.61 4.43 -20.88
CA ALA A 812 -22.56 3.90 -21.85
C ALA A 812 -22.74 2.37 -21.74
N LEU A 813 -21.66 1.65 -21.45
CA LEU A 813 -21.63 0.18 -21.46
C LEU A 813 -21.63 -0.43 -20.06
N HIS A 814 -21.98 0.33 -19.02
CA HIS A 814 -21.87 -0.13 -17.64
C HIS A 814 -22.66 -1.42 -17.37
N ASN A 815 -23.83 -1.56 -18.00
CA ASN A 815 -24.75 -2.69 -17.87
C ASN A 815 -24.44 -3.85 -18.84
N LYS A 816 -23.40 -3.74 -19.67
CA LYS A 816 -23.01 -4.79 -20.62
C LYS A 816 -22.08 -5.80 -19.99
N ARG A 817 -22.20 -7.06 -20.41
CA ARG A 817 -21.37 -8.16 -19.91
C ARG A 817 -20.20 -8.39 -20.86
N VAL A 818 -18.98 -8.19 -20.35
CA VAL A 818 -17.75 -8.48 -21.08
C VAL A 818 -17.27 -9.87 -20.70
N ARG A 819 -17.28 -10.81 -21.65
CA ARG A 819 -16.86 -12.21 -21.42
C ARG A 819 -15.43 -12.50 -21.86
N GLY A 820 -14.81 -11.58 -22.59
CA GLY A 820 -13.49 -11.74 -23.17
C GLY A 820 -13.10 -10.56 -24.04
N THR A 821 -12.05 -10.74 -24.84
CA THR A 821 -11.45 -9.72 -25.69
C THR A 821 -11.50 -10.05 -27.19
N ARG A 822 -12.39 -10.97 -27.59
CA ARG A 822 -12.60 -11.33 -29.00
C ARG A 822 -13.60 -10.35 -29.63
N LEU A 823 -13.17 -9.62 -30.65
CA LEU A 823 -13.94 -8.50 -31.21
C LEU A 823 -14.43 -8.83 -32.62
N GLY A 824 -15.70 -8.52 -32.89
CA GLY A 824 -16.24 -8.44 -34.24
C GLY A 824 -16.05 -7.02 -34.79
N ALA A 825 -15.29 -6.87 -35.86
CA ALA A 825 -15.03 -5.58 -36.49
C ALA A 825 -15.79 -5.47 -37.81
N ILE A 826 -16.57 -4.39 -37.99
CA ILE A 826 -17.37 -4.13 -39.18
C ILE A 826 -17.09 -2.71 -39.66
N SER A 827 -16.87 -2.50 -40.95
CA SER A 827 -16.81 -1.18 -41.59
C SER A 827 -17.29 -1.27 -43.04
N ASN A 828 -17.72 -0.16 -43.65
CA ASN A 828 -17.92 -0.05 -45.10
C ASN A 828 -16.68 0.44 -45.87
N ALA A 829 -15.54 0.61 -45.19
CA ALA A 829 -14.32 1.14 -45.76
C ALA A 829 -13.09 0.30 -45.41
N GLY A 830 -12.38 -0.18 -46.43
CA GLY A 830 -11.20 -1.02 -46.28
C GLY A 830 -10.09 -0.42 -45.42
N PHE A 831 -9.84 0.90 -45.48
CA PHE A 831 -8.78 1.53 -44.68
C PHE A 831 -9.07 1.44 -43.16
N GLU A 832 -10.34 1.51 -42.75
CA GLU A 832 -10.72 1.36 -41.36
C GLU A 832 -10.58 -0.08 -40.90
N THR A 833 -10.91 -1.07 -41.75
CA THR A 833 -10.68 -2.48 -41.43
C THR A 833 -9.19 -2.78 -41.20
N VAL A 834 -8.30 -2.18 -41.99
CA VAL A 834 -6.85 -2.27 -41.78
C VAL A 834 -6.46 -1.56 -40.49
N GLY A 835 -6.93 -0.34 -40.25
CA GLY A 835 -6.65 0.41 -39.02
C GLY A 835 -7.13 -0.30 -37.76
N MET A 836 -8.25 -1.03 -37.83
CA MET A 836 -8.72 -1.87 -36.75
C MET A 836 -7.77 -3.04 -36.50
N ALA A 837 -7.37 -3.75 -37.55
CA ALA A 837 -6.45 -4.89 -37.47
C ALA A 837 -5.04 -4.48 -36.99
N ASP A 838 -4.54 -3.30 -37.38
CA ASP A 838 -3.25 -2.77 -36.95
C ASP A 838 -3.21 -2.39 -35.46
N ARG A 839 -4.38 -2.23 -34.83
CA ARG A 839 -4.54 -1.83 -33.42
C ARG A 839 -5.13 -2.89 -32.51
N ILE A 840 -4.88 -4.16 -32.80
CA ILE A 840 -5.32 -5.26 -31.92
C ILE A 840 -4.49 -5.43 -30.63
N ARG A 841 -3.27 -4.87 -30.57
CA ARG A 841 -2.38 -4.98 -29.40
C ARG A 841 -1.75 -3.63 -29.06
N GLY A 842 -1.69 -3.33 -27.76
CA GLY A 842 -0.95 -2.19 -27.22
C GLY A 842 -0.40 -2.47 -25.82
N PRO A 843 0.29 -1.51 -25.18
CA PRO A 843 0.94 -1.74 -23.89
C PRO A 843 0.01 -2.16 -22.75
N LYS A 844 -1.27 -1.78 -22.81
CA LYS A 844 -2.27 -1.98 -21.74
C LYS A 844 -3.47 -2.83 -22.17
N TYR A 845 -3.44 -3.42 -23.37
CA TYR A 845 -4.55 -4.21 -23.90
C TYR A 845 -4.10 -5.15 -25.02
N GLU A 846 -4.82 -6.24 -25.14
CA GLU A 846 -4.77 -7.14 -26.29
C GLU A 846 -6.19 -7.62 -26.59
N VAL A 847 -6.59 -7.47 -27.84
CA VAL A 847 -7.84 -7.99 -28.39
C VAL A 847 -7.52 -8.90 -29.57
N SER A 848 -8.46 -9.76 -29.92
CA SER A 848 -8.32 -10.64 -31.09
C SER A 848 -9.48 -10.44 -32.05
N LEU A 849 -9.22 -10.63 -33.34
CA LEU A 849 -10.22 -10.64 -34.40
C LEU A 849 -10.33 -12.09 -34.88
N PRO A 850 -11.17 -12.92 -34.22
CA PRO A 850 -11.20 -14.35 -34.51
C PRO A 850 -11.73 -14.62 -35.92
N THR A 851 -11.27 -15.73 -36.50
CA THR A 851 -11.89 -16.29 -37.70
C THR A 851 -13.34 -16.62 -37.41
N LEU A 852 -14.24 -16.22 -38.32
CA LEU A 852 -15.66 -16.48 -38.16
C LEU A 852 -15.94 -17.98 -38.33
N PRO A 853 -16.68 -18.62 -37.40
CA PRO A 853 -17.14 -19.99 -37.57
C PRO A 853 -17.98 -20.14 -38.83
N GLU A 854 -18.02 -21.35 -39.39
CA GLU A 854 -18.73 -21.64 -40.65
C GLU A 854 -20.21 -21.23 -40.60
N ALA A 855 -20.88 -21.45 -39.46
CA ALA A 855 -22.27 -21.04 -39.25
C ALA A 855 -22.46 -19.51 -39.36
N THR A 856 -21.62 -18.74 -38.65
CA THR A 856 -21.66 -17.27 -38.67
C THR A 856 -21.27 -16.73 -40.04
N HIS A 857 -20.26 -17.33 -40.68
CA HIS A 857 -19.87 -17.00 -42.05
C HIS A 857 -21.04 -17.22 -43.01
N ALA A 858 -21.71 -18.38 -42.98
CA ALA A 858 -22.85 -18.68 -43.84
C ALA A 858 -24.04 -17.72 -43.61
N GLN A 859 -24.33 -17.36 -42.36
CA GLN A 859 -25.35 -16.35 -42.03
C GLN A 859 -25.02 -14.99 -42.68
N ILE A 860 -23.78 -14.51 -42.53
CA ILE A 860 -23.35 -13.23 -43.10
C ILE A 860 -23.34 -13.30 -44.63
N SER A 861 -22.89 -14.40 -45.24
CA SER A 861 -22.96 -14.61 -46.69
C SER A 861 -24.40 -14.50 -47.21
N GLY A 862 -25.36 -15.13 -46.52
CA GLY A 862 -26.78 -15.01 -46.86
C GLY A 862 -27.32 -13.58 -46.72
N VAL A 863 -26.82 -12.78 -45.76
CA VAL A 863 -27.13 -11.35 -45.66
C VAL A 863 -26.56 -10.58 -46.85
N MET A 864 -25.32 -10.87 -47.27
CA MET A 864 -24.70 -10.23 -48.44
C MET A 864 -25.47 -10.55 -49.73
N GLU A 865 -25.90 -11.79 -49.93
CA GLU A 865 -26.74 -12.19 -51.07
C GLU A 865 -28.07 -11.43 -51.11
N LYS A 866 -28.81 -11.40 -49.99
CA LYS A 866 -30.10 -10.69 -49.88
C LYS A 866 -29.98 -9.20 -50.20
N ASN A 867 -28.85 -8.59 -49.86
CA ASN A 867 -28.57 -7.18 -50.09
C ASN A 867 -27.82 -6.90 -51.41
N ARG A 868 -27.66 -7.91 -52.29
CA ARG A 868 -26.96 -7.79 -53.60
C ARG A 868 -25.49 -7.36 -53.49
N LEU A 869 -24.84 -7.76 -52.40
CA LEU A 869 -23.41 -7.51 -52.12
C LEU A 869 -22.55 -8.77 -52.37
N ALA A 870 -23.16 -9.89 -52.79
CA ALA A 870 -22.45 -11.11 -53.14
C ALA A 870 -21.42 -10.86 -54.26
N GLY A 871 -20.18 -11.29 -54.05
CA GLY A 871 -19.06 -11.05 -54.96
C GLY A 871 -18.35 -9.70 -54.79
N LEU A 872 -18.91 -8.77 -54.03
CA LEU A 872 -18.29 -7.49 -53.67
C LEU A 872 -17.67 -7.52 -52.26
N VAL A 873 -18.33 -8.22 -51.33
CA VAL A 873 -17.91 -8.36 -49.94
C VAL A 873 -17.23 -9.72 -49.73
N ASN A 874 -16.04 -9.70 -49.13
CA ASN A 874 -15.37 -10.90 -48.63
C ASN A 874 -15.72 -11.09 -47.15
N VAL A 875 -16.43 -12.18 -46.82
CA VAL A 875 -16.90 -12.46 -45.46
C VAL A 875 -15.74 -12.95 -44.59
N ARG A 876 -15.16 -12.04 -43.82
CA ARG A 876 -14.11 -12.30 -42.83
C ARG A 876 -14.20 -11.28 -41.69
N ASN A 877 -13.36 -11.43 -40.68
CA ASN A 877 -13.21 -10.46 -39.58
C ASN A 877 -11.81 -9.83 -39.66
N PRO A 878 -11.68 -8.50 -39.80
CA PRO A 878 -12.75 -7.50 -39.96
C PRO A 878 -13.56 -7.66 -41.25
N LEU A 879 -14.84 -7.28 -41.18
CA LEU A 879 -15.79 -7.32 -42.29
C LEU A 879 -15.86 -5.96 -42.99
N ASP A 880 -15.47 -5.92 -44.27
CA ASP A 880 -15.65 -4.76 -45.15
C ASP A 880 -16.95 -4.91 -45.96
N LEU A 881 -17.97 -4.14 -45.60
CA LEU A 881 -19.29 -4.14 -46.24
C LEU A 881 -19.33 -3.34 -47.54
N THR A 882 -18.28 -2.59 -47.87
CA THR A 882 -18.22 -1.61 -48.98
C THR A 882 -19.20 -0.44 -48.83
N PRO A 883 -18.98 0.69 -49.53
CA PRO A 883 -19.89 1.84 -49.47
C PRO A 883 -21.32 1.57 -49.98
N MET A 884 -21.55 0.45 -50.67
CA MET A 884 -22.86 0.08 -51.24
C MET A 884 -23.81 -0.55 -50.21
N ALA A 885 -23.33 -0.87 -49.01
CA ALA A 885 -24.14 -1.48 -47.96
C ALA A 885 -25.04 -0.46 -47.26
N GLY A 886 -26.35 -0.74 -47.24
CA GLY A 886 -27.33 -0.01 -46.43
C GLY A 886 -27.58 -0.64 -45.06
N GLU A 887 -28.50 -0.04 -44.30
CA GLU A 887 -28.83 -0.43 -42.92
C GLU A 887 -29.15 -1.93 -42.75
N PRO A 888 -29.91 -2.61 -43.64
CA PRO A 888 -30.20 -4.02 -43.49
C PRO A 888 -28.96 -4.94 -43.58
N ALA A 889 -27.94 -4.53 -44.33
CA ALA A 889 -26.68 -5.26 -44.41
C ALA A 889 -25.88 -5.11 -43.11
N TYR A 890 -25.81 -3.91 -42.56
CA TYR A 890 -25.22 -3.64 -41.24
C TYR A 890 -25.95 -4.41 -40.13
N GLU A 891 -27.28 -4.36 -40.10
CA GLU A 891 -28.08 -5.07 -39.09
C GLU A 891 -27.83 -6.57 -39.13
N GLY A 892 -27.93 -7.18 -40.32
CA GLY A 892 -27.75 -8.62 -40.48
C GLY A 892 -26.34 -9.08 -40.10
N ALA A 893 -25.31 -8.33 -40.52
CA ALA A 893 -23.92 -8.64 -40.19
C ALA A 893 -23.63 -8.49 -38.68
N ALA A 894 -24.05 -7.37 -38.08
CA ALA A 894 -23.87 -7.13 -36.66
C ALA A 894 -24.62 -8.15 -35.81
N ARG A 895 -25.86 -8.49 -36.17
CA ARG A 895 -26.66 -9.52 -35.49
C ARG A 895 -25.97 -10.88 -35.51
N ALA A 896 -25.51 -11.35 -36.67
CA ALA A 896 -24.81 -12.63 -36.78
C ALA A 896 -23.53 -12.65 -35.92
N MET A 897 -22.76 -11.55 -35.89
CA MET A 897 -21.59 -11.44 -35.01
C MET A 897 -21.97 -11.37 -33.51
N LEU A 898 -23.07 -10.71 -33.13
CA LEU A 898 -23.54 -10.66 -31.74
C LEU A 898 -24.02 -12.03 -31.25
N GLU A 899 -24.60 -12.85 -32.13
CA GLU A 899 -25.06 -14.21 -31.82
C GLU A 899 -23.91 -15.23 -31.75
N CYS A 900 -22.75 -14.92 -32.32
CA CYS A 900 -21.57 -15.78 -32.34
C CYS A 900 -20.86 -15.87 -30.98
N ASP A 901 -20.74 -17.06 -30.38
CA ASP A 901 -20.08 -17.26 -29.08
C ASP A 901 -18.58 -16.96 -29.10
N GLU A 902 -17.97 -16.92 -30.28
CA GLU A 902 -16.58 -16.53 -30.50
C GLU A 902 -16.35 -15.03 -30.50
N ILE A 903 -17.41 -14.21 -30.43
CA ILE A 903 -17.35 -12.75 -30.39
C ILE A 903 -17.87 -12.25 -29.05
N ASP A 904 -17.07 -11.45 -28.34
CA ASP A 904 -17.41 -10.89 -27.03
C ASP A 904 -17.94 -9.46 -27.11
N ALA A 905 -17.58 -8.70 -28.15
CA ALA A 905 -18.02 -7.32 -28.39
C ALA A 905 -17.96 -6.97 -29.89
N ILE A 906 -18.65 -5.90 -30.30
CA ILE A 906 -18.58 -5.37 -31.67
C ILE A 906 -18.06 -3.93 -31.70
N LEU A 907 -17.15 -3.68 -32.64
CA LEU A 907 -16.80 -2.35 -33.11
C LEU A 907 -17.33 -2.19 -34.53
N LEU A 908 -18.26 -1.26 -34.71
CA LEU A 908 -18.89 -1.00 -36.01
C LEU A 908 -18.57 0.41 -36.46
N SER A 909 -17.90 0.53 -37.59
CA SER A 909 -17.68 1.81 -38.24
C SER A 909 -18.67 2.02 -39.38
N ALA A 910 -19.12 3.26 -39.53
CA ALA A 910 -19.86 3.71 -40.69
C ALA A 910 -19.25 5.00 -41.21
N VAL A 911 -18.57 4.92 -42.36
CA VAL A 911 -18.19 6.11 -43.14
C VAL A 911 -19.47 6.62 -43.81
N PRO A 912 -20.03 7.76 -43.37
CA PRO A 912 -21.39 8.17 -43.73
C PRO A 912 -21.49 8.82 -45.12
N LEU A 913 -20.37 8.98 -45.84
CA LEU A 913 -20.31 9.62 -47.16
C LEU A 913 -20.79 8.67 -48.28
N THR A 914 -21.98 8.10 -48.12
CA THR A 914 -22.59 7.18 -49.08
C THR A 914 -24.10 7.43 -49.18
N PRO A 915 -24.71 7.33 -50.37
CA PRO A 915 -26.16 7.39 -50.51
C PRO A 915 -26.89 6.15 -49.96
N ALA A 916 -26.15 5.11 -49.56
CA ALA A 916 -26.73 3.86 -49.06
C ALA A 916 -27.17 3.96 -47.59
N LEU A 917 -26.79 5.01 -46.86
CA LEU A 917 -27.07 5.17 -45.43
C LEU A 917 -27.77 6.50 -45.11
N THR A 918 -28.73 6.43 -44.20
CA THR A 918 -29.51 7.54 -43.61
C THR A 918 -28.66 8.22 -42.53
N THR A 919 -27.90 9.26 -42.89
CA THR A 919 -26.87 9.84 -42.01
C THR A 919 -26.82 11.36 -41.97
N THR A 920 -27.55 12.04 -42.84
CA THR A 920 -27.66 13.51 -42.82
C THR A 920 -28.77 13.98 -41.87
N PRO A 921 -28.73 15.24 -41.39
CA PRO A 921 -29.71 15.73 -40.42
C PRO A 921 -31.17 15.62 -40.90
N ASP A 922 -31.43 15.88 -42.19
CA ASP A 922 -32.77 15.80 -42.77
C ASP A 922 -33.27 14.35 -42.82
N GLU A 923 -32.40 13.41 -43.22
CA GLU A 923 -32.70 11.99 -43.32
C GLU A 923 -33.04 11.36 -41.96
N LEU A 924 -32.37 11.80 -40.88
CA LEU A 924 -32.61 11.30 -39.52
C LEU A 924 -34.01 11.58 -38.97
N THR A 925 -34.79 12.47 -39.61
CA THR A 925 -36.12 12.89 -39.12
C THR A 925 -37.30 12.13 -39.75
N GLY A 926 -37.06 11.17 -40.65
CA GLY A 926 -38.15 10.48 -41.36
C GLY A 926 -37.90 9.02 -41.77
N HIS A 927 -36.68 8.50 -41.57
CA HIS A 927 -36.30 7.15 -41.94
C HIS A 927 -35.60 6.43 -40.79
N GLU A 928 -35.66 5.09 -40.77
CA GLU A 928 -34.88 4.29 -39.83
C GLU A 928 -33.39 4.46 -40.15
N SER A 929 -32.63 5.02 -39.22
CA SER A 929 -31.20 5.24 -39.38
C SER A 929 -30.38 4.08 -38.82
N LEU A 930 -29.11 4.01 -39.21
CA LEU A 930 -28.17 3.07 -38.59
C LEU A 930 -28.08 3.25 -37.05
N ALA A 931 -28.31 4.45 -36.54
CA ALA A 931 -28.35 4.67 -35.09
C ALA A 931 -29.52 3.95 -34.40
N ASP A 932 -30.68 3.89 -35.05
CA ASP A 932 -31.86 3.17 -34.55
C ASP A 932 -31.66 1.66 -34.58
N VAL A 933 -31.01 1.17 -35.65
CA VAL A 933 -30.60 -0.24 -35.78
C VAL A 933 -29.67 -0.64 -34.64
N LEU A 934 -28.59 0.13 -34.40
CA LEU A 934 -27.65 -0.18 -33.33
C LEU A 934 -28.28 -0.07 -31.95
N ALA A 935 -29.17 0.89 -31.74
CA ALA A 935 -29.93 1.02 -30.49
C ALA A 935 -30.76 -0.24 -30.20
N ARG A 936 -31.47 -0.75 -31.22
CA ARG A 936 -32.27 -1.98 -31.11
C ARG A 936 -31.39 -3.19 -30.81
N LEU A 937 -30.28 -3.36 -31.52
CA LEU A 937 -29.33 -4.46 -31.29
C LEU A 937 -28.70 -4.37 -29.89
N ALA A 938 -28.33 -3.18 -29.46
CA ALA A 938 -27.80 -2.95 -28.12
C ALA A 938 -28.85 -3.23 -27.04
N ALA A 939 -30.14 -2.96 -27.28
CA ALA A 939 -31.19 -3.25 -26.31
C ALA A 939 -31.48 -4.76 -26.14
N THR A 940 -31.26 -5.57 -27.18
CA THR A 940 -31.56 -7.01 -27.17
C THR A 940 -30.35 -7.91 -26.93
N CYS A 941 -29.15 -7.35 -26.81
CA CYS A 941 -27.92 -8.11 -26.58
C CYS A 941 -27.15 -7.62 -25.34
N ASP A 942 -26.53 -8.56 -24.63
CA ASP A 942 -25.68 -8.28 -23.47
C ASP A 942 -24.24 -7.90 -23.85
N LYS A 943 -23.83 -8.13 -25.10
CA LYS A 943 -22.48 -7.84 -25.58
C LYS A 943 -22.31 -6.33 -25.83
N PRO A 944 -21.12 -5.76 -25.56
CA PRO A 944 -20.85 -4.35 -25.84
C PRO A 944 -20.83 -4.04 -27.33
N ILE A 945 -21.37 -2.87 -27.71
CA ILE A 945 -21.33 -2.32 -29.07
C ILE A 945 -20.77 -0.91 -28.99
N ALA A 946 -19.76 -0.61 -29.79
CA ALA A 946 -19.24 0.74 -29.98
C ALA A 946 -19.25 1.10 -31.46
N ALA A 947 -19.39 2.40 -31.74
CA ALA A 947 -19.45 2.92 -33.10
C ALA A 947 -18.23 3.78 -33.46
N VAL A 948 -17.87 3.80 -34.74
CA VAL A 948 -16.93 4.76 -35.31
C VAL A 948 -17.65 5.53 -36.42
N VAL A 949 -17.49 6.85 -36.40
CA VAL A 949 -17.92 7.73 -37.47
C VAL A 949 -16.74 8.66 -37.76
N ASP A 950 -15.91 8.29 -38.73
CA ASP A 950 -14.77 9.09 -39.17
C ASP A 950 -15.20 10.02 -40.31
N SER A 951 -15.69 11.22 -39.95
CA SER A 951 -16.25 12.17 -40.92
C SER A 951 -16.22 13.63 -40.43
N GLY A 952 -16.61 14.57 -41.29
CA GLY A 952 -16.61 16.01 -40.98
C GLY A 952 -17.79 16.49 -40.13
N PRO A 953 -17.85 17.81 -39.82
CA PRO A 953 -18.87 18.41 -38.96
C PRO A 953 -20.33 18.23 -39.42
N ALA A 954 -20.56 18.01 -40.73
CA ALA A 954 -21.89 17.79 -41.30
C ALA A 954 -22.63 16.58 -40.68
N TYR A 955 -21.88 15.60 -40.15
CA TYR A 955 -22.42 14.38 -39.57
C TYR A 955 -22.43 14.39 -38.03
N LEU A 956 -22.16 15.53 -37.37
CA LEU A 956 -22.28 15.64 -35.92
C LEU A 956 -23.70 15.32 -35.40
N PRO A 957 -24.80 15.66 -36.10
CA PRO A 957 -26.13 15.23 -35.69
C PRO A 957 -26.31 13.71 -35.66
N PHE A 958 -25.68 12.97 -36.59
CA PHE A 958 -25.69 11.51 -36.57
C PHE A 958 -24.89 10.94 -35.38
N VAL A 959 -23.72 11.52 -35.07
CA VAL A 959 -22.95 11.17 -33.86
C VAL A 959 -23.77 11.40 -32.60
N ARG A 960 -24.44 12.56 -32.49
CA ARG A 960 -25.32 12.87 -31.35
C ARG A 960 -26.44 11.85 -31.24
N ARG A 961 -27.11 11.51 -32.35
CA ARG A 961 -28.16 10.50 -32.37
C ARG A 961 -27.67 9.14 -31.85
N LEU A 962 -26.50 8.67 -32.29
CA LEU A 962 -25.89 7.43 -31.78
C LEU A 962 -25.65 7.48 -30.27
N ARG A 963 -25.09 8.59 -29.77
CA ARG A 963 -24.82 8.77 -28.33
C ARG A 963 -26.09 8.88 -27.50
N ASP A 964 -27.13 9.54 -28.01
CA ASP A 964 -28.44 9.63 -27.36
C ASP A 964 -29.08 8.24 -27.22
N CYS A 965 -28.84 7.36 -28.20
CA CYS A 965 -29.21 5.94 -28.16
C CYS A 965 -28.34 5.08 -27.21
N GLY A 966 -27.36 5.68 -26.52
CA GLY A 966 -26.46 4.97 -25.60
C GLY A 966 -25.32 4.21 -26.29
N ILE A 967 -25.04 4.49 -27.57
CA ILE A 967 -23.90 3.92 -28.28
C ILE A 967 -22.70 4.86 -28.13
N PRO A 968 -21.57 4.42 -27.54
CA PRO A 968 -20.36 5.23 -27.48
C PRO A 968 -19.77 5.38 -28.89
N VAL A 969 -19.39 6.60 -29.26
CA VAL A 969 -18.93 6.92 -30.63
C VAL A 969 -17.52 7.48 -30.65
N PHE A 970 -16.70 6.91 -31.53
CA PHE A 970 -15.34 7.36 -31.82
C PHE A 970 -15.28 8.05 -33.17
N ARG A 971 -14.23 8.88 -33.34
CA ARG A 971 -13.99 9.62 -34.59
C ARG A 971 -12.87 9.03 -35.45
N ALA A 972 -12.23 7.96 -34.99
CA ALA A 972 -11.19 7.23 -35.72
C ALA A 972 -11.16 5.78 -35.25
N ALA A 973 -11.02 4.84 -36.19
CA ALA A 973 -11.10 3.40 -35.92
C ALA A 973 -9.93 2.88 -35.06
N ASP A 974 -8.73 3.43 -35.26
CA ASP A 974 -7.52 3.06 -34.51
C ASP A 974 -7.60 3.48 -33.03
N GLN A 975 -8.16 4.66 -32.75
CA GLN A 975 -8.45 5.13 -31.39
C GLN A 975 -9.54 4.30 -30.72
N ALA A 976 -10.58 3.93 -31.47
CA ALA A 976 -11.66 3.10 -30.98
C ALA A 976 -11.16 1.72 -30.55
N MET A 977 -10.34 1.06 -31.37
CA MET A 977 -9.69 -0.20 -31.02
C MET A 977 -8.87 -0.10 -29.74
N ARG A 978 -8.08 0.97 -29.59
CA ARG A 978 -7.30 1.20 -28.38
C ARG A 978 -8.19 1.30 -27.14
N SER A 979 -9.16 2.20 -27.13
CA SER A 979 -9.95 2.50 -25.94
C SER A 979 -10.96 1.40 -25.62
N LEU A 980 -11.61 0.82 -26.63
CA LEU A 980 -12.49 -0.35 -26.45
C LEU A 980 -11.68 -1.57 -25.99
N GLY A 981 -10.52 -1.83 -26.60
CA GLY A 981 -9.66 -2.94 -26.20
C GLY A 981 -9.20 -2.84 -24.75
N ARG A 982 -8.84 -1.64 -24.28
CA ARG A 982 -8.54 -1.38 -22.87
C ARG A 982 -9.74 -1.62 -21.96
N PHE A 983 -10.92 -1.15 -22.34
CA PHE A 983 -12.16 -1.39 -21.58
C PHE A 983 -12.49 -2.88 -21.48
N LEU A 984 -12.40 -3.62 -22.59
CA LEU A 984 -12.65 -5.07 -22.63
C LEU A 984 -11.63 -5.84 -21.79
N ALA A 985 -10.33 -5.60 -21.98
CA ALA A 985 -9.28 -6.26 -21.21
C ALA A 985 -9.38 -5.97 -19.70
N HIS A 986 -9.88 -4.79 -19.34
CA HIS A 986 -10.13 -4.42 -17.96
C HIS A 986 -11.33 -5.16 -17.35
N ARG A 987 -12.47 -5.21 -18.06
CA ARG A 987 -13.71 -5.84 -17.61
C ARG A 987 -13.70 -7.38 -17.71
N ALA A 988 -12.86 -7.96 -18.57
CA ALA A 988 -12.76 -9.41 -18.79
C ALA A 988 -11.91 -10.15 -17.73
N ARG A 989 -11.32 -9.43 -16.76
CA ARG A 989 -10.52 -10.06 -15.70
C ARG A 989 -11.39 -11.03 -14.88
N PRO A 990 -10.91 -12.26 -14.59
CA PRO A 990 -11.66 -13.18 -13.73
C PRO A 990 -11.90 -12.55 -12.36
N GLU A 991 -13.07 -12.82 -11.77
CA GLU A 991 -13.34 -12.50 -10.36
C GLU A 991 -12.20 -13.09 -9.51
N ARG A 992 -11.53 -12.25 -8.71
CA ARG A 992 -10.47 -12.70 -7.80
C ARG A 992 -11.06 -13.74 -6.85
N SER A 993 -10.30 -14.81 -6.59
CA SER A 993 -10.80 -15.89 -5.74
C SER A 993 -11.10 -15.40 -4.32
N GLU A 994 -12.09 -15.99 -3.63
CA GLU A 994 -12.37 -15.67 -2.21
C GLU A 994 -11.13 -15.85 -1.31
N VAL A 995 -10.20 -16.72 -1.70
CA VAL A 995 -8.93 -16.96 -1.01
C VAL A 995 -8.01 -15.74 -1.10
N GLU A 996 -7.90 -15.09 -2.27
CA GLU A 996 -7.14 -13.83 -2.42
C GLU A 996 -7.78 -12.67 -1.66
N ILE A 997 -9.11 -12.63 -1.59
CA ILE A 997 -9.84 -11.59 -0.84
C ILE A 997 -9.57 -11.74 0.66
N ARG A 998 -9.60 -12.96 1.21
CA ARG A 998 -9.31 -13.23 2.63
C ARG A 998 -7.85 -13.01 3.00
N ALA A 999 -6.93 -13.46 2.15
CA ALA A 999 -5.49 -13.20 2.27
C ALA A 999 -5.16 -11.71 2.46
N ARG A 1000 -5.90 -10.84 1.75
CA ARG A 1000 -5.71 -9.40 1.76
C ARG A 1000 -6.45 -8.69 2.89
N ALA A 1001 -7.59 -9.19 3.35
CA ALA A 1001 -8.28 -8.63 4.52
C ALA A 1001 -7.34 -8.58 5.75
N ALA A 1002 -6.48 -9.60 5.91
CA ALA A 1002 -5.45 -9.68 6.97
C ALA A 1002 -4.30 -8.65 6.85
N LEU A 1003 -4.17 -7.93 5.73
CA LEU A 1003 -3.17 -6.87 5.52
C LEU A 1003 -3.67 -5.49 5.96
N THR A 1004 -4.97 -5.33 6.21
CA THR A 1004 -5.58 -4.05 6.57
C THR A 1004 -5.30 -3.73 8.03
N LEU A 1005 -4.41 -2.78 8.30
CA LEU A 1005 -4.19 -2.25 9.64
C LEU A 1005 -5.49 -1.61 10.15
N GLU A 1006 -6.24 -2.29 11.01
CA GLU A 1006 -7.35 -1.66 11.72
C GLU A 1006 -6.80 -0.47 12.55
N PRO A 1007 -7.44 0.71 12.49
CA PRO A 1007 -7.05 1.83 13.32
C PRO A 1007 -7.24 1.45 14.79
N GLN A 1008 -6.14 1.38 15.55
CA GLN A 1008 -6.21 1.23 17.00
C GLN A 1008 -7.12 2.32 17.56
N SER A 1009 -8.25 1.91 18.13
CA SER A 1009 -9.22 2.80 18.73
C SER A 1009 -8.52 3.62 19.83
N PRO A 1010 -8.72 4.95 19.91
CA PRO A 1010 -8.14 5.72 20.99
C PRO A 1010 -8.68 5.19 22.32
N LYS A 1011 -7.78 4.73 23.19
CA LYS A 1011 -8.09 4.33 24.57
C LYS A 1011 -8.95 5.40 25.22
N ARG A 1012 -10.22 5.08 25.47
CA ARG A 1012 -11.10 5.91 26.31
C ARG A 1012 -10.44 6.00 27.68
N THR A 1013 -10.03 7.21 28.05
CA THR A 1013 -9.64 7.54 29.42
C THR A 1013 -10.88 7.32 30.30
N PRO A 1014 -10.78 6.63 31.45
CA PRO A 1014 -11.93 6.49 32.33
C PRO A 1014 -12.21 7.86 32.96
N THR A 1015 -13.26 8.54 32.50
CA THR A 1015 -13.83 9.68 33.18
C THR A 1015 -14.44 9.21 34.50
N SER A 1016 -13.89 9.68 35.61
CA SER A 1016 -14.48 9.58 36.93
C SER A 1016 -15.86 10.23 36.95
N MET A 1017 -16.91 9.44 37.13
CA MET A 1017 -18.22 9.93 37.55
C MET A 1017 -18.16 10.36 39.02
N PRO A 1018 -18.76 11.51 39.41
CA PRO A 1018 -19.03 11.79 40.81
C PRO A 1018 -20.32 11.09 41.24
N ASP A 1019 -20.27 10.46 42.42
CA ASP A 1019 -21.42 9.92 43.12
C ASP A 1019 -22.55 10.94 43.27
N ARG A 1020 -23.76 10.57 42.85
CA ARG A 1020 -25.02 11.15 43.33
C ARG A 1020 -25.83 10.06 44.00
N ALA A 1021 -25.63 9.93 45.31
CA ALA A 1021 -26.58 9.29 46.20
C ALA A 1021 -27.85 10.14 46.26
N GLY A 1022 -29.00 9.49 46.04
CA GLY A 1022 -30.30 10.07 46.28
C GLY A 1022 -30.61 10.15 47.78
N ALA A 1023 -31.26 11.24 48.19
CA ALA A 1023 -32.09 11.31 49.38
C ALA A 1023 -33.20 12.35 49.13
N THR A 1024 -34.40 11.84 48.84
CA THR A 1024 -35.73 12.32 49.28
C THR A 1024 -35.97 13.83 49.45
N ALA A 1025 -36.74 14.42 48.54
CA ALA A 1025 -38.02 15.12 48.76
C ALA A 1025 -38.52 15.71 47.43
#